data_AF-A0A2E0YAN4-F1
#
_entry.id   AF-A0A2E0YAN4-F1
#
_cell.length_a   1.000
_cell.length_b   1.000
_cell.length_c   1.000
_cell.angle_alpha   90.00
_cell.angle_beta   90.00
_cell.angle_gamma   90.00
#
_symmetry.space_group_name_H-M   'P 1'
#
loop_
_entity.id
_entity.type
_entity.pdbx_description
1 polymer ?
#
loop_
_entity_poly.entity_id
_entity_poly.type
_entity_poly.pdbx_seq_one_letter_code
_entity_poly.pdbx_strand_id
1 'polypeptide(L)'
;MVAMDSGRKRNESQGGGAGRVGSARELLDLLAREDAPVGWRELIALTESFQGHARSRLRKLVKGMLRNGDLVQDHQGHYHPAAADDSTGVLEGRGRNLTFAGVPVERGRGFRLRPGDRVQATVSGDTARVLEVVEYSPLPVVGELRLRGRHPYVESVSPEYRGRVGLDEPPAVGEDGNTVAVQITGEDRYGLTGVVTRVISARHGAAHAAETLLESHRVPREWPEGVERAAEKLPGQVQPGRHRDRVSLIDVPLVTIDGETAKDFDDAVFAERVRGGWRLVVAIADVAHYVKPDSPLDRCAWERGNSVYLPDRVVPMLPEALSNGLCSLRPHEPRLTLVCDMKVTERGNVTRFEFYEAVIRSWQRLTYNRVQEFLDAGALDVESEVQTSLKHLEAVYHALREAREARGALDFDSHEAVLELRDGHVAAIHPVTRKDAHRLIEEAMIAANVCAARFLESVERPALYRVHEPPDADKTEQLRQALAFAGVRLARGDMTPKLVHDALTQLGDRPDRWIFEMLALRSMNQAVYAPENKGHYGLALERYMHFTSPIRRYADLVVHRAIKAALHDGDPGFGMDWLATTGEHISATERRAEAVAWGVDGWLKCEYVGERIGDEFDGVVMGVTDFGLFVELTGFYVQGLVHISELGQDYFRYNQSSMTLVGEKSGRRFGLGDALRVRLVDVQPAVGKVDLLLVQGGKRRGRQAPEAAPAPAPSGERVPRRRKRR
;
A
#
# COMPACT_ATOMS: atom_id res chain seq x y z
N MET A 1 -22.85 -59.15 -39.74
CA MET A 1 -23.45 -58.21 -40.70
C MET A 1 -22.38 -57.21 -41.09
N VAL A 2 -21.50 -57.60 -42.04
CA VAL A 2 -21.52 -57.22 -43.47
C VAL A 2 -21.13 -55.74 -43.61
N ALA A 3 -19.89 -55.33 -43.86
CA ALA A 3 -18.91 -55.62 -44.94
C ALA A 3 -18.91 -54.56 -46.06
N MET A 4 -17.73 -54.46 -46.69
CA MET A 4 -17.38 -53.88 -48.00
C MET A 4 -17.02 -52.38 -47.97
N ASP A 5 -15.77 -51.97 -48.18
CA ASP A 5 -14.85 -52.20 -49.31
C ASP A 5 -15.42 -51.75 -50.66
N SER A 6 -14.84 -50.71 -51.24
CA SER A 6 -14.66 -50.60 -52.69
C SER A 6 -13.65 -49.51 -53.02
N GLY A 7 -12.43 -49.94 -53.33
CA GLY A 7 -11.48 -49.11 -54.07
C GLY A 7 -11.96 -48.83 -55.50
N ARG A 8 -11.50 -47.71 -56.07
CA ARG A 8 -11.30 -47.57 -57.51
C ARG A 8 -10.11 -46.66 -57.83
N LYS A 9 -9.01 -47.36 -58.13
CA LYS A 9 -7.95 -47.14 -59.12
C LYS A 9 -7.68 -45.71 -59.65
N ARG A 10 -6.40 -45.36 -59.49
CA ARG A 10 -5.52 -44.54 -60.35
C ARG A 10 -6.04 -44.30 -61.78
N ASN A 11 -5.98 -43.03 -62.17
CA ASN A 11 -5.48 -42.67 -63.49
C ASN A 11 -4.37 -41.63 -63.30
N GLU A 12 -3.14 -42.03 -63.65
CA GLU A 12 -2.03 -41.11 -63.86
C GLU A 12 -2.24 -40.43 -65.20
N SER A 13 -2.31 -39.09 -65.18
CA SER A 13 -2.04 -38.27 -66.36
C SER A 13 -1.27 -37.03 -65.91
N GLN A 14 0.05 -37.15 -66.02
CA GLN A 14 1.06 -36.15 -66.36
C GLN A 14 0.77 -34.66 -66.11
N GLY A 15 1.64 -34.06 -65.29
CA GLY A 15 2.34 -32.81 -65.64
C GLY A 15 1.62 -31.49 -65.37
N GLY A 16 1.99 -30.81 -64.28
CA GLY A 16 1.77 -29.38 -64.10
C GLY A 16 1.14 -29.00 -62.76
N GLY A 17 1.97 -28.67 -61.78
CA GLY A 17 1.52 -28.10 -60.50
C GLY A 17 2.68 -27.40 -59.84
N ALA A 18 2.93 -26.15 -60.24
CA ALA A 18 3.83 -25.25 -59.53
C ALA A 18 3.27 -25.00 -58.11
N GLY A 19 4.17 -24.83 -57.14
CA GLY A 19 3.83 -24.51 -55.75
C GLY A 19 2.78 -23.40 -55.65
N ARG A 20 1.87 -23.56 -54.70
CA ARG A 20 0.55 -22.92 -54.64
C ARG A 20 0.53 -21.41 -54.37
N VAL A 21 1.68 -20.76 -54.25
CA VAL A 21 1.79 -19.31 -54.01
C VAL A 21 2.63 -18.67 -55.12
N GLY A 22 1.97 -17.90 -56.00
CA GLY A 22 2.57 -17.24 -57.15
C GLY A 22 2.88 -15.76 -56.91
N SER A 23 2.28 -15.13 -55.89
CA SER A 23 2.37 -13.70 -55.66
C SER A 23 2.55 -13.30 -54.18
N ALA A 24 3.03 -12.08 -53.96
CA ALA A 24 3.18 -11.49 -52.62
C ALA A 24 1.83 -11.39 -51.89
N ARG A 25 0.76 -11.05 -52.62
CA ARG A 25 -0.60 -10.91 -52.07
C ARG A 25 -1.15 -12.23 -51.55
N GLU A 26 -0.99 -13.31 -52.31
CA GLU A 26 -1.42 -14.65 -51.89
C GLU A 26 -0.68 -15.13 -50.64
N LEU A 27 0.60 -14.75 -50.47
CA LEU A 27 1.36 -15.08 -49.27
C LEU A 27 0.86 -14.33 -48.04
N LEU A 28 0.53 -13.03 -48.19
CA LEU A 28 -0.06 -12.22 -47.11
C LEU A 28 -1.44 -12.72 -46.70
N ASP A 29 -2.30 -13.02 -47.68
CA ASP A 29 -3.65 -13.55 -47.43
C ASP A 29 -3.60 -14.93 -46.74
N LEU A 30 -2.56 -15.72 -47.00
CA LEU A 30 -2.35 -17.02 -46.36
C LEU A 30 -1.88 -16.83 -44.91
N LEU A 31 -0.90 -15.98 -44.67
CA LEU A 31 -0.41 -15.68 -43.31
C LEU A 31 -1.47 -15.03 -42.43
N ALA A 32 -2.35 -14.19 -43.00
CA ALA A 32 -3.45 -13.56 -42.26
C ALA A 32 -4.55 -14.53 -41.79
N ARG A 33 -4.51 -15.80 -42.25
CA ARG A 33 -5.48 -16.84 -41.87
C ARG A 33 -4.93 -17.83 -40.84
N GLU A 34 -3.65 -17.71 -40.48
CA GLU A 34 -2.99 -18.61 -39.55
C GLU A 34 -2.96 -17.99 -38.15
N ASP A 35 -3.61 -18.63 -37.18
CA ASP A 35 -3.60 -18.20 -35.77
C ASP A 35 -2.30 -18.59 -35.03
N ALA A 36 -1.47 -19.44 -35.64
CA ALA A 36 -0.23 -19.95 -35.07
C ALA A 36 1.01 -19.26 -35.67
N PRO A 37 2.12 -19.07 -34.90
CA PRO A 37 3.34 -18.45 -35.41
C PRO A 37 3.94 -19.23 -36.60
N VAL A 38 4.17 -18.53 -37.72
CA VAL A 38 4.65 -19.17 -38.96
C VAL A 38 6.16 -18.95 -39.15
N GLY A 39 6.97 -19.96 -38.83
CA GLY A 39 8.40 -19.98 -39.13
C GLY A 39 8.73 -20.43 -40.56
N TRP A 40 10.02 -20.46 -40.91
CA TRP A 40 10.44 -20.85 -42.27
C TRP A 40 10.05 -22.29 -42.66
N ARG A 41 9.98 -23.21 -41.70
CA ARG A 41 9.59 -24.61 -41.97
C ARG A 41 8.09 -24.71 -42.22
N GLU A 42 7.31 -23.99 -41.44
CA GLU A 42 5.86 -23.88 -41.52
C GLU A 42 5.47 -23.19 -42.83
N LEU A 43 6.17 -22.12 -43.22
CA LEU A 43 5.96 -21.40 -44.48
C LEU A 43 6.25 -22.28 -45.70
N ILE A 44 7.24 -23.18 -45.63
CA ILE A 44 7.47 -24.20 -46.67
C ILE A 44 6.31 -25.19 -46.74
N ALA A 45 5.79 -25.61 -45.59
CA ALA A 45 4.69 -26.57 -45.52
C ALA A 45 3.37 -25.97 -46.03
N LEU A 46 3.02 -24.77 -45.57
CA LEU A 46 1.82 -24.02 -45.93
C LEU A 46 1.76 -23.67 -47.42
N THR A 47 2.90 -23.35 -48.03
CA THR A 47 2.98 -23.04 -49.47
C THR A 47 3.24 -24.27 -50.34
N GLU A 48 3.28 -25.47 -49.74
CA GLU A 48 3.61 -26.75 -50.37
C GLU A 48 4.96 -26.72 -51.15
N SER A 49 5.89 -25.86 -50.74
CA SER A 49 7.14 -25.57 -51.45
C SER A 49 8.27 -26.54 -51.09
N PHE A 50 8.06 -27.85 -51.25
CA PHE A 50 9.03 -28.86 -50.83
C PHE A 50 10.22 -29.06 -51.80
N GLN A 51 10.05 -28.69 -53.07
CA GLN A 51 11.05 -28.84 -54.13
C GLN A 51 12.08 -27.69 -54.16
N GLY A 52 13.34 -27.97 -54.50
CA GLY A 52 14.43 -26.98 -54.44
C GLY A 52 14.20 -25.69 -55.25
N HIS A 53 13.61 -25.81 -56.44
CA HIS A 53 13.24 -24.66 -57.29
C HIS A 53 12.05 -23.85 -56.75
N ALA A 54 11.13 -24.48 -55.99
CA ALA A 54 10.02 -23.80 -55.34
C ALA A 54 10.49 -23.05 -54.09
N ARG A 55 11.34 -23.67 -53.25
CA ARG A 55 11.97 -23.03 -52.08
C ARG A 55 12.79 -21.79 -52.45
N SER A 56 13.54 -21.86 -53.55
CA SER A 56 14.34 -20.72 -54.02
C SER A 56 13.47 -19.53 -54.45
N ARG A 57 12.35 -19.80 -55.12
CA ARG A 57 11.36 -18.76 -55.50
C ARG A 57 10.69 -18.15 -54.28
N LEU A 58 10.21 -18.98 -53.36
CA LEU A 58 9.62 -18.54 -52.09
C LEU A 58 10.59 -17.68 -51.28
N ARG A 59 11.86 -18.09 -51.19
CA ARG A 59 12.90 -17.33 -50.49
C ARG A 59 13.16 -15.96 -51.14
N LYS A 60 13.17 -15.89 -52.48
CA LYS A 60 13.29 -14.61 -53.21
C LYS A 60 12.08 -13.71 -52.98
N LEU A 61 10.87 -14.27 -52.97
CA LEU A 61 9.63 -13.55 -52.71
C LEU A 61 9.61 -12.97 -51.28
N VAL A 62 9.84 -13.82 -50.27
CA VAL A 62 9.92 -13.41 -48.85
C VAL A 62 11.00 -12.34 -48.65
N LYS A 63 12.19 -12.51 -49.24
CA LYS A 63 13.27 -11.51 -49.13
C LYS A 63 12.89 -10.17 -49.81
N GLY A 64 12.14 -10.22 -50.91
CA GLY A 64 11.60 -9.03 -51.57
C GLY A 64 10.58 -8.30 -50.70
N MET A 65 9.67 -9.05 -50.07
CA MET A 65 8.60 -8.50 -49.21
C MET A 65 9.16 -7.93 -47.90
N LEU A 66 10.13 -8.59 -47.26
CA LEU A 66 10.84 -8.05 -46.10
C LEU A 66 11.56 -6.73 -46.43
N ARG A 67 12.13 -6.63 -47.63
CA ARG A 67 12.82 -5.41 -48.08
C ARG A 67 11.84 -4.28 -48.40
N ASN A 68 10.65 -4.61 -48.87
CA ASN A 68 9.62 -3.64 -49.24
C ASN A 68 8.71 -3.23 -48.06
N GLY A 69 8.86 -3.87 -46.89
CA GLY A 69 8.06 -3.59 -45.70
C GLY A 69 6.69 -4.27 -45.66
N ASP A 70 6.37 -5.12 -46.64
CA ASP A 70 5.09 -5.84 -46.72
C ASP A 70 5.01 -7.00 -45.69
N LEU A 71 6.16 -7.46 -45.21
CA LEU A 71 6.32 -8.60 -44.30
C LEU A 71 7.35 -8.25 -43.21
N VAL A 72 7.12 -8.71 -41.98
CA VAL A 72 8.07 -8.55 -40.85
C VAL A 72 8.50 -9.93 -40.34
N GLN A 73 9.76 -10.05 -39.91
CA GLN A 73 10.26 -11.25 -39.24
C GLN A 73 10.60 -10.94 -37.78
N ASP A 74 10.05 -11.70 -36.84
CA ASP A 74 10.31 -11.52 -35.41
C ASP A 74 11.65 -12.12 -34.96
N HIS A 75 12.04 -11.85 -33.72
CA HIS A 75 13.28 -12.33 -33.11
C HIS A 75 13.33 -13.86 -32.91
N GLN A 76 12.19 -14.57 -33.01
CA GLN A 76 12.10 -16.03 -32.97
C GLN A 76 12.15 -16.63 -34.39
N GLY A 77 12.16 -15.78 -35.42
CA GLY A 77 12.26 -16.17 -36.82
C GLY A 77 10.93 -16.38 -37.52
N HIS A 78 9.79 -16.00 -36.92
CA HIS A 78 8.47 -16.13 -37.52
C HIS A 78 8.11 -14.93 -38.40
N TYR A 79 7.33 -15.18 -39.45
CA TYR A 79 6.92 -14.19 -40.45
C TYR A 79 5.48 -13.73 -40.23
N HIS A 80 5.27 -12.42 -40.28
CA HIS A 80 3.96 -11.78 -40.06
C HIS A 80 3.66 -10.80 -41.21
N PRO A 81 2.40 -10.70 -41.69
CA PRO A 81 1.97 -9.57 -42.50
C PRO A 81 2.19 -8.28 -41.70
N ALA A 82 2.61 -7.20 -42.37
CA ALA A 82 2.52 -5.89 -41.74
C ALA A 82 1.03 -5.55 -41.55
N ALA A 83 0.52 -5.60 -40.32
CA ALA A 83 -0.85 -5.22 -40.00
C ALA A 83 -0.97 -3.69 -39.85
N ALA A 84 -2.07 -3.15 -40.37
CA ALA A 84 -2.42 -1.73 -40.32
C ALA A 84 -2.79 -1.30 -38.89
N ASP A 85 -1.86 -0.63 -38.22
CA ASP A 85 -1.96 0.68 -37.57
C ASP A 85 -0.85 0.78 -36.52
N ASP A 86 0.40 0.73 -37.00
CA ASP A 86 1.52 1.22 -36.22
C ASP A 86 1.22 2.67 -35.86
N SER A 87 1.02 2.92 -34.58
CA SER A 87 0.70 4.25 -34.08
C SER A 87 1.76 4.68 -33.10
N THR A 88 2.06 5.97 -33.15
CA THR A 88 2.95 6.60 -32.18
C THR A 88 2.10 7.23 -31.08
N GLY A 89 2.43 6.94 -29.84
CA GLY A 89 1.71 7.43 -28.67
C GLY A 89 2.57 7.40 -27.43
N VAL A 90 2.05 7.93 -26.33
CA VAL A 90 2.76 7.99 -25.05
C VAL A 90 2.29 6.84 -24.17
N LEU A 91 3.22 6.19 -23.49
CA LEU A 91 2.92 5.17 -22.51
C LEU A 91 2.37 5.80 -21.23
N GLU A 92 1.25 5.27 -20.77
CA GLU A 92 0.57 5.68 -19.55
C GLU A 92 0.64 4.58 -18.49
N GLY A 93 0.21 4.89 -17.26
CA GLY A 93 0.20 3.93 -16.15
C GLY A 93 1.44 3.99 -15.25
N ARG A 94 1.67 2.94 -14.48
CA ARG A 94 2.75 2.89 -13.46
C ARG A 94 3.33 1.50 -13.31
N GLY A 95 4.65 1.46 -13.10
CA GLY A 95 5.39 0.25 -12.76
C GLY A 95 5.20 -0.85 -13.79
N ARG A 96 4.48 -1.92 -13.42
CA ARG A 96 4.25 -3.07 -14.30
C ARG A 96 3.04 -2.95 -15.24
N ASN A 97 2.13 -2.04 -14.94
CA ASN A 97 0.86 -1.87 -15.65
C ASN A 97 0.96 -0.64 -16.55
N LEU A 98 1.70 -0.76 -17.65
CA LEU A 98 1.77 0.28 -18.66
C LEU A 98 0.69 0.05 -19.71
N THR A 99 0.10 1.13 -20.20
CA THR A 99 -0.92 1.11 -21.25
C THR A 99 -0.50 2.00 -22.41
N PHE A 100 -0.92 1.61 -23.62
CA PHE A 100 -0.80 2.39 -24.84
C PHE A 100 -2.21 2.55 -25.42
N ALA A 101 -2.69 3.79 -25.56
CA ALA A 101 -4.06 4.10 -25.99
C ALA A 101 -5.13 3.32 -25.18
N GLY A 102 -4.93 3.19 -23.86
CA GLY A 102 -5.82 2.45 -22.96
C GLY A 102 -5.66 0.92 -22.98
N VAL A 103 -4.80 0.37 -23.84
CA VAL A 103 -4.58 -1.08 -23.96
C VAL A 103 -3.30 -1.50 -23.22
N PRO A 104 -3.32 -2.58 -22.42
CA PRO A 104 -2.13 -3.09 -21.72
C PRO A 104 -0.96 -3.42 -22.65
N VAL A 105 0.24 -3.01 -22.27
CA VAL A 105 1.46 -3.30 -23.04
C VAL A 105 1.99 -4.70 -22.72
N GLU A 106 2.18 -5.52 -23.75
CA GLU A 106 2.83 -6.83 -23.64
C GLU A 106 4.32 -6.64 -23.33
N ARG A 107 4.77 -7.24 -22.22
CA ARG A 107 6.17 -7.16 -21.77
C ARG A 107 7.04 -8.15 -22.53
N GLY A 108 7.54 -7.74 -23.70
CA GLY A 108 8.66 -8.41 -24.37
C GLY A 108 9.99 -8.21 -23.62
N ARG A 109 10.97 -9.10 -23.80
CA ARG A 109 12.33 -9.01 -23.23
C ARG A 109 13.22 -7.94 -23.90
N GLY A 110 12.65 -6.87 -24.46
CA GLY A 110 13.35 -5.97 -25.39
C GLY A 110 13.62 -4.55 -24.89
N PHE A 111 12.66 -3.93 -24.19
CA PHE A 111 12.72 -2.50 -23.86
C PHE A 111 12.44 -2.25 -22.37
N ARG A 112 13.23 -1.36 -21.75
CA ARG A 112 12.98 -0.87 -20.39
C ARG A 112 12.02 0.32 -20.43
N LEU A 113 10.75 0.02 -20.70
CA LEU A 113 9.69 1.01 -20.85
C LEU A 113 9.32 1.70 -19.53
N ARG A 114 9.05 3.00 -19.62
CA ARG A 114 8.62 3.86 -18.51
C ARG A 114 7.38 4.65 -18.89
N PRO A 115 6.57 5.08 -17.89
CA PRO A 115 5.50 6.04 -18.12
C PRO A 115 6.05 7.33 -18.75
N GLY A 116 5.36 7.86 -19.76
CA GLY A 116 5.75 9.05 -20.51
C GLY A 116 6.69 8.78 -21.68
N ASP A 117 7.22 7.56 -21.85
CA ASP A 117 7.96 7.22 -23.06
C ASP A 117 7.01 7.27 -24.26
N ARG A 118 7.43 7.95 -25.33
CA ARG A 118 6.74 7.95 -26.61
C ARG A 118 7.23 6.76 -27.42
N VAL A 119 6.32 5.89 -27.81
CA VAL A 119 6.63 4.63 -28.47
C VAL A 119 5.86 4.49 -29.77
N GLN A 120 6.44 3.74 -30.71
CA GLN A 120 5.68 3.14 -31.80
C GLN A 120 5.25 1.75 -31.34
N ALA A 121 3.95 1.47 -31.39
CA ALA A 121 3.39 0.21 -30.97
C ALA A 121 2.31 -0.27 -31.95
N THR A 122 2.18 -1.59 -32.03
CA THR A 122 1.08 -2.25 -32.75
C THR A 122 0.08 -2.77 -31.72
N VAL A 123 -1.20 -2.41 -31.88
CA VAL A 123 -2.28 -2.93 -31.03
C VAL A 123 -2.87 -4.17 -31.70
N SER A 124 -2.91 -5.30 -30.97
CA SER A 124 -3.52 -6.54 -31.42
C SER A 124 -4.44 -7.09 -30.34
N GLY A 125 -5.75 -6.99 -30.59
CA GLY A 125 -6.78 -7.33 -29.61
C GLY A 125 -6.65 -6.49 -28.35
N ASP A 126 -6.56 -7.16 -27.20
CA ASP A 126 -6.49 -6.53 -25.87
C ASP A 126 -5.04 -6.27 -25.40
N THR A 127 -4.06 -6.31 -26.32
CA THR A 127 -2.65 -6.08 -25.99
C THR A 127 -1.98 -5.15 -26.99
N ALA A 128 -1.10 -4.29 -26.48
CA ALA A 128 -0.23 -3.44 -27.28
C ALA A 128 1.21 -3.97 -27.23
N ARG A 129 1.85 -4.12 -28.39
CA ARG A 129 3.24 -4.55 -28.49
C ARG A 129 4.10 -3.37 -28.94
N VAL A 130 5.04 -2.96 -28.09
CA VAL A 130 5.99 -1.89 -28.42
C VAL A 130 7.03 -2.39 -29.42
N LEU A 131 7.19 -1.64 -30.51
CA LEU A 131 8.18 -1.88 -31.57
C LEU A 131 9.46 -1.10 -31.31
N GLU A 132 9.34 0.17 -30.93
CA GLU A 132 10.47 1.06 -30.62
C GLU A 132 10.07 2.17 -29.65
N VAL A 133 11.06 2.70 -28.93
CA VAL A 133 10.95 3.94 -28.17
C VAL A 133 11.41 5.09 -29.08
N VAL A 134 10.48 5.95 -29.45
CA VAL A 134 10.71 7.12 -30.32
C VAL A 134 11.34 8.26 -29.52
N GLU A 135 10.85 8.47 -28.30
CA GLU A 135 11.33 9.51 -27.39
C GLU A 135 11.20 9.02 -25.95
N TYR A 136 12.26 9.16 -25.17
CA TYR A 136 12.21 8.80 -23.76
C TYR A 136 11.44 9.83 -22.95
N SER A 137 10.77 9.35 -21.91
CA SER A 137 9.99 10.17 -20.99
C SER A 137 10.81 11.36 -20.47
N PRO A 138 10.24 12.57 -20.47
CA PRO A 138 10.86 13.76 -19.88
C PRO A 138 10.90 13.68 -18.34
N LEU A 139 10.30 12.63 -17.76
CA LEU A 139 10.39 12.36 -16.34
C LEU A 139 11.79 11.83 -16.00
N PRO A 140 12.54 12.52 -15.13
CA PRO A 140 13.87 12.08 -14.76
C PRO A 140 13.78 10.83 -13.87
N VAL A 141 14.81 10.00 -13.94
CA VAL A 141 15.07 8.95 -12.95
C VAL A 141 15.84 9.56 -11.79
N VAL A 142 15.35 9.37 -10.57
CA VAL A 142 16.03 9.82 -9.36
C VAL A 142 16.83 8.65 -8.78
N GLY A 143 18.07 8.91 -8.37
CA GLY A 143 18.91 7.88 -7.80
C GLY A 143 20.21 8.40 -7.19
N GLU A 144 20.95 7.51 -6.55
CA GLU A 144 22.24 7.81 -5.94
C GLU A 144 23.36 7.70 -6.98
N LEU A 145 24.15 8.77 -7.11
CA LEU A 145 25.27 8.86 -8.03
C LEU A 145 26.45 8.02 -7.52
N ARG A 146 26.95 7.11 -8.37
CA ARG A 146 28.12 6.26 -8.10
C ARG A 146 29.21 6.55 -9.12
N LEU A 147 30.29 7.17 -8.65
CA LEU A 147 31.47 7.50 -9.45
C LEU A 147 32.61 6.50 -9.23
N ARG A 148 32.57 5.73 -8.13
CA ARG A 148 33.59 4.72 -7.83
C ARG A 148 33.39 3.48 -8.69
N GLY A 149 34.24 3.30 -9.69
CA GLY A 149 34.23 2.13 -10.57
C GLY A 149 34.78 2.45 -11.96
N ARG A 150 34.73 1.46 -12.86
CA ARG A 150 35.18 1.65 -14.25
C ARG A 150 34.22 2.50 -15.07
N HIS A 151 32.94 2.50 -14.72
CA HIS A 151 31.87 3.22 -15.41
C HIS A 151 30.95 3.88 -14.37
N PRO A 152 30.85 5.23 -14.36
CA PRO A 152 29.89 5.94 -13.52
C PRO A 152 28.44 5.54 -13.84
N TYR A 153 27.62 5.46 -12.80
CA TYR A 153 26.19 5.15 -12.94
C TYR A 153 25.38 5.80 -11.82
N VAL A 154 24.06 5.79 -11.98
CA VAL A 154 23.10 6.18 -10.94
C VAL A 154 22.29 4.95 -10.55
N GLU A 155 22.30 4.61 -9.26
CA GLU A 155 21.46 3.53 -8.72
C GLU A 155 20.06 4.10 -8.46
N SER A 156 19.08 3.64 -9.25
CA SER A 156 17.74 4.21 -9.24
C SER A 156 16.99 3.88 -7.95
N VAL A 157 16.36 4.91 -7.37
CA VAL A 157 15.35 4.78 -6.31
C VAL A 157 13.92 5.02 -6.83
N SER A 158 13.80 5.39 -8.10
CA SER A 158 12.54 5.65 -8.78
C SER A 158 11.66 4.39 -8.88
N PRO A 159 10.37 4.44 -8.50
CA PRO A 159 9.46 3.30 -8.59
C PRO A 159 9.29 2.76 -10.02
N GLU A 160 9.39 3.62 -11.03
CA GLU A 160 9.24 3.28 -12.45
C GLU A 160 10.41 2.47 -13.02
N TYR A 161 11.59 2.52 -12.41
CA TYR A 161 12.76 1.81 -12.90
C TYR A 161 13.64 1.34 -11.74
N ARG A 162 13.75 0.02 -11.58
CA ARG A 162 14.68 -0.59 -10.61
C ARG A 162 15.92 -1.06 -11.35
N GLY A 163 17.06 -0.43 -11.08
CA GLY A 163 18.35 -0.79 -11.64
C GLY A 163 19.26 0.41 -11.83
N ARG A 164 20.40 0.14 -12.45
CA ARG A 164 21.40 1.17 -12.75
C ARG A 164 21.05 1.91 -14.02
N VAL A 165 21.29 3.21 -13.99
CA VAL A 165 21.30 4.08 -15.17
C VAL A 165 22.76 4.43 -15.47
N GLY A 166 23.27 4.00 -16.61
CA GLY A 166 24.60 4.39 -17.06
C GLY A 166 24.64 5.88 -17.41
N LEU A 167 25.77 6.54 -17.19
CA LEU A 167 25.94 7.93 -17.60
C LEU A 167 26.60 8.01 -18.98
N ASP A 168 26.00 8.77 -19.89
CA ASP A 168 26.53 8.99 -21.24
C ASP A 168 27.85 9.76 -21.20
N GLU A 169 27.97 10.68 -20.24
CA GLU A 169 29.13 11.52 -20.00
C GLU A 169 29.42 11.65 -18.50
N PRO A 170 30.65 12.00 -18.10
CA PRO A 170 30.96 12.34 -16.72
C PRO A 170 30.02 13.46 -16.23
N PRO A 171 29.42 13.34 -15.03
CA PRO A 171 28.43 14.31 -14.59
C PRO A 171 29.06 15.69 -14.37
N ALA A 172 28.43 16.72 -14.91
CA ALA A 172 28.87 18.11 -14.72
C ALA A 172 28.61 18.64 -13.30
N VAL A 173 27.69 18.00 -12.56
CA VAL A 173 27.27 18.37 -11.21
C VAL A 173 27.07 17.13 -10.34
N GLY A 174 27.31 17.29 -9.03
CA GLY A 174 27.11 16.23 -8.04
C GLY A 174 28.36 15.40 -7.76
N GLU A 175 28.47 14.96 -6.51
CA GLU A 175 29.56 14.11 -6.01
C GLU A 175 29.08 12.66 -5.81
N ASP A 176 30.03 11.73 -5.65
CA ASP A 176 29.75 10.34 -5.31
C ASP A 176 28.88 10.27 -4.04
N GLY A 177 27.76 9.55 -4.10
CA GLY A 177 26.77 9.45 -3.03
C GLY A 177 25.68 10.54 -3.02
N ASN A 178 25.77 11.58 -3.86
CA ASN A 178 24.68 12.54 -4.01
C ASN A 178 23.45 11.88 -4.65
N THR A 179 22.24 12.32 -4.28
CA THR A 179 21.06 12.00 -5.08
C THR A 179 20.92 12.99 -6.22
N VAL A 180 20.75 12.47 -7.43
CA VAL A 180 20.66 13.25 -8.66
C VAL A 180 19.43 12.85 -9.47
N ALA A 181 18.97 13.79 -10.30
CA ALA A 181 17.98 13.53 -11.34
C ALA A 181 18.72 13.25 -12.66
N VAL A 182 18.35 12.17 -13.34
CA VAL A 182 18.92 11.77 -14.63
C VAL A 182 17.84 11.82 -15.69
N GLN A 183 18.05 12.63 -16.73
CA GLN A 183 17.23 12.55 -17.93
C GLN A 183 17.70 11.37 -18.76
N ILE A 184 16.79 10.44 -19.06
CA ILE A 184 17.10 9.28 -19.90
C ILE A 184 17.16 9.72 -21.36
N THR A 185 18.20 9.25 -22.04
CA THR A 185 18.55 9.56 -23.43
C THR A 185 18.61 8.30 -24.29
N GLY A 186 18.81 7.13 -23.68
CA GLY A 186 19.04 5.89 -24.39
C GLY A 186 18.92 4.61 -23.55
N GLU A 187 19.17 3.49 -24.21
CA GLU A 187 19.34 2.17 -23.61
C GLU A 187 20.51 1.46 -24.30
N ASP A 188 21.36 0.78 -23.53
CA ASP A 188 22.43 -0.09 -24.01
C ASP A 188 22.22 -1.54 -23.55
N ARG A 189 23.20 -2.42 -23.80
CA ARG A 189 23.10 -3.83 -23.40
C ARG A 189 23.02 -4.07 -21.87
N TYR A 190 23.36 -3.07 -21.06
CA TYR A 190 23.40 -3.14 -19.60
C TYR A 190 22.18 -2.46 -18.97
N GLY A 191 21.62 -1.44 -19.62
CA GLY A 191 20.34 -0.85 -19.26
C GLY A 191 20.16 0.57 -19.78
N LEU A 192 19.30 1.34 -19.12
CA LEU A 192 19.05 2.73 -19.48
C LEU A 192 20.33 3.57 -19.33
N THR A 193 20.51 4.54 -20.21
CA THR A 193 21.56 5.55 -20.12
C THR A 193 20.97 6.96 -20.12
N GLY A 194 21.72 7.91 -19.57
CA GLY A 194 21.22 9.27 -19.41
C GLY A 194 22.27 10.29 -18.99
N VAL A 195 21.80 11.53 -18.86
CA VAL A 195 22.60 12.69 -18.43
C VAL A 195 22.05 13.22 -17.11
N VAL A 196 22.94 13.51 -16.17
CA VAL A 196 22.59 14.16 -14.90
C VAL A 196 22.15 15.59 -15.17
N THR A 197 20.92 15.94 -14.80
CA THR A 197 20.36 17.29 -15.03
C THR A 197 20.48 18.19 -13.81
N ARG A 198 20.34 17.64 -12.60
CA ARG A 198 20.47 18.39 -11.35
C ARG A 198 20.74 17.49 -10.15
N VAL A 199 21.32 18.08 -9.11
CA VAL A 199 21.43 17.45 -7.78
C VAL A 199 20.11 17.65 -7.04
N ILE A 200 19.51 16.56 -6.55
CA ILE A 200 18.31 16.59 -5.69
C ILE A 200 18.73 16.87 -4.25
N SER A 201 19.71 16.12 -3.77
CA SER A 201 20.20 16.23 -2.40
C SER A 201 21.68 15.92 -2.34
N ALA A 202 22.44 16.89 -1.83
CA ALA A 202 23.83 16.74 -1.41
C ALA A 202 23.94 16.55 0.11
N ARG A 203 22.81 16.40 0.82
CA ARG A 203 22.75 16.25 2.28
C ARG A 203 22.89 14.78 2.69
N HIS A 204 22.92 14.54 4.00
CA HIS A 204 22.84 13.21 4.62
C HIS A 204 21.66 13.14 5.61
N GLY A 205 21.35 11.93 6.09
CA GLY A 205 20.33 11.68 7.11
C GLY A 205 18.89 11.90 6.63
N ALA A 206 17.99 12.21 7.55
CA ALA A 206 16.54 12.26 7.31
C ALA A 206 16.14 13.22 6.19
N ALA A 207 16.76 14.40 6.15
CA ALA A 207 16.47 15.38 5.09
C ALA A 207 16.83 14.85 3.71
N HIS A 208 17.92 14.08 3.58
CA HIS A 208 18.32 13.46 2.33
C HIS A 208 17.32 12.40 1.88
N ALA A 209 17.02 11.42 2.74
CA ALA A 209 16.07 10.36 2.44
C ALA A 209 14.69 10.92 2.07
N ALA A 210 14.20 11.92 2.81
CA ALA A 210 12.95 12.60 2.55
C ALA A 210 12.92 13.30 1.18
N GLU A 211 13.91 14.13 0.86
CA GLU A 211 13.96 14.84 -0.43
C GLU A 211 14.04 13.86 -1.61
N THR A 212 14.87 12.83 -1.48
CA THR A 212 15.04 11.78 -2.50
C THR A 212 13.74 11.03 -2.76
N LEU A 213 13.02 10.63 -1.72
CA LEU A 213 11.78 9.86 -1.86
C LEU A 213 10.58 10.71 -2.28
N LEU A 214 10.49 11.96 -1.79
CA LEU A 214 9.48 12.92 -2.25
C LEU A 214 9.61 13.21 -3.75
N GLU A 215 10.84 13.40 -4.23
CA GLU A 215 11.11 13.65 -5.65
C GLU A 215 10.84 12.40 -6.51
N SER A 216 11.41 11.25 -6.16
CA SER A 216 11.23 10.00 -6.93
C SER A 216 9.76 9.56 -7.03
N HIS A 217 8.94 9.84 -6.02
CA HIS A 217 7.51 9.56 -6.04
C HIS A 217 6.67 10.70 -6.60
N ARG A 218 7.29 11.84 -6.94
CA ARG A 218 6.63 13.04 -7.47
C ARG A 218 5.48 13.51 -6.56
N VAL A 219 5.80 13.69 -5.29
CA VAL A 219 4.88 14.29 -4.32
C VAL A 219 4.82 15.80 -4.58
N PRO A 220 3.63 16.40 -4.81
CA PRO A 220 3.51 17.84 -4.99
C PRO A 220 3.92 18.59 -3.72
N ARG A 221 4.81 19.58 -3.85
CA ARG A 221 5.37 20.34 -2.71
C ARG A 221 5.21 21.84 -2.87
N GLU A 222 5.37 22.35 -4.08
CA GLU A 222 5.26 23.77 -4.39
C GLU A 222 3.81 24.25 -4.28
N TRP A 223 3.64 25.51 -3.86
CA TRP A 223 2.36 26.18 -3.83
C TRP A 223 2.20 27.01 -5.10
N PRO A 224 1.19 26.73 -5.94
CA PRO A 224 0.89 27.60 -7.05
C PRO A 224 0.57 29.02 -6.56
N GLU A 225 0.95 30.05 -7.32
CA GLU A 225 0.71 31.47 -6.98
C GLU A 225 -0.78 31.78 -6.69
N GLY A 226 -1.70 31.05 -7.35
CA GLY A 226 -3.14 31.14 -7.06
C GLY A 226 -3.52 30.67 -5.66
N VAL A 227 -2.82 29.68 -5.11
CA VAL A 227 -2.99 29.15 -3.75
C VAL A 227 -2.45 30.13 -2.72
N GLU A 228 -1.25 30.67 -2.94
CA GLU A 228 -0.64 31.65 -2.04
C GLU A 228 -1.52 32.89 -1.89
N ARG A 229 -1.96 33.48 -3.00
CA ARG A 229 -2.90 34.63 -2.98
C ARG A 229 -4.24 34.30 -2.33
N ALA A 230 -4.72 33.07 -2.47
CA ALA A 230 -5.96 32.65 -1.82
C ALA A 230 -5.77 32.54 -0.30
N ALA A 231 -4.63 32.01 0.14
CA ALA A 231 -4.26 31.90 1.55
C ALA A 231 -4.05 33.27 2.21
N GLU A 232 -3.39 34.22 1.53
CA GLU A 232 -3.18 35.59 2.03
C GLU A 232 -4.48 36.38 2.23
N LYS A 233 -5.54 36.05 1.48
CA LYS A 233 -6.86 36.71 1.60
C LYS A 233 -7.69 36.17 2.76
N LEU A 234 -7.28 35.08 3.39
CA LEU A 234 -8.01 34.50 4.52
C LEU A 234 -7.95 35.45 5.73
N PRO A 235 -9.03 35.52 6.53
CA PRO A 235 -8.99 36.31 7.75
C PRO A 235 -7.98 35.71 8.74
N GLY A 236 -7.34 36.54 9.57
CA GLY A 236 -6.42 36.04 10.60
C GLY A 236 -7.09 35.26 11.73
N GLN A 237 -8.40 35.47 11.95
CA GLN A 237 -9.19 34.81 13.00
C GLN A 237 -10.68 34.76 12.64
N VAL A 238 -11.43 33.89 13.32
CA VAL A 238 -12.89 33.83 13.17
C VAL A 238 -13.54 35.10 13.74
N GLN A 239 -14.31 35.77 12.88
CA GLN A 239 -15.17 36.93 13.12
C GLN A 239 -16.15 36.82 14.30
N PRO A 240 -15.99 37.45 15.48
CA PRO A 240 -17.06 37.45 16.48
C PRO A 240 -18.35 38.03 15.88
N GLY A 241 -19.47 37.32 16.03
CA GLY A 241 -20.78 37.77 15.55
C GLY A 241 -21.05 37.65 14.05
N ARG A 242 -20.09 37.17 13.23
CA ARG A 242 -20.29 36.91 11.78
C ARG A 242 -20.95 35.56 11.45
N HIS A 243 -21.08 34.66 12.42
CA HIS A 243 -21.55 33.28 12.23
C HIS A 243 -22.76 32.96 13.12
N ARG A 244 -23.80 33.82 13.09
CA ARG A 244 -25.02 33.68 13.91
C ARG A 244 -25.95 32.57 13.44
N ASP A 245 -25.74 32.10 12.23
CA ASP A 245 -26.38 30.94 11.59
C ASP A 245 -25.92 29.60 12.18
N ARG A 246 -24.83 29.61 12.99
CA ARG A 246 -24.25 28.41 13.57
C ARG A 246 -24.63 28.23 15.04
N VAL A 247 -24.69 26.98 15.47
CA VAL A 247 -24.87 26.63 16.89
C VAL A 247 -23.64 27.10 17.67
N SER A 248 -23.85 27.78 18.81
CA SER A 248 -22.76 28.13 19.71
C SER A 248 -22.52 26.99 20.70
N LEU A 249 -21.31 26.43 20.69
CA LEU A 249 -20.82 25.47 21.68
C LEU A 249 -19.58 26.01 22.42
N ILE A 250 -19.40 27.33 22.47
CA ILE A 250 -18.25 28.00 23.11
C ILE A 250 -18.14 27.67 24.62
N ASP A 251 -19.28 27.40 25.26
CA ASP A 251 -19.37 27.10 26.69
C ASP A 251 -19.40 25.58 26.98
N VAL A 252 -19.32 24.73 25.96
CA VAL A 252 -19.16 23.28 26.12
C VAL A 252 -17.67 22.98 26.30
N PRO A 253 -17.27 22.19 27.31
CA PRO A 253 -15.86 21.91 27.61
C PRO A 253 -15.27 20.85 26.66
N LEU A 254 -15.31 21.17 25.36
CA LEU A 254 -14.66 20.41 24.29
C LEU A 254 -13.14 20.53 24.43
N VAL A 255 -12.43 19.42 24.23
CA VAL A 255 -10.97 19.36 24.27
C VAL A 255 -10.43 18.70 23.01
N THR A 256 -9.22 19.07 22.60
CA THR A 256 -8.46 18.32 21.58
C THR A 256 -7.50 17.37 22.28
N ILE A 257 -7.27 16.19 21.71
CA ILE A 257 -6.36 15.17 22.26
C ILE A 257 -5.46 14.67 21.13
N ASP A 258 -4.20 15.10 21.14
CA ASP A 258 -3.28 14.88 20.00
C ASP A 258 -1.87 14.47 20.45
N GLY A 259 -1.00 14.21 19.47
CA GLY A 259 0.44 14.01 19.73
C GLY A 259 1.12 15.30 20.20
N GLU A 260 2.20 15.17 20.98
CA GLU A 260 2.96 16.30 21.53
C GLU A 260 3.40 17.31 20.46
N THR A 261 3.78 16.82 19.29
CA THR A 261 4.31 17.61 18.16
C THR A 261 3.24 18.07 17.16
N ALA A 262 1.98 17.63 17.31
CA ALA A 262 0.88 17.95 16.40
C ALA A 262 0.51 19.45 16.47
N LYS A 263 0.15 20.03 15.32
CA LYS A 263 -0.24 21.44 15.16
C LYS A 263 -1.59 21.63 14.45
N ASP A 264 -1.99 20.63 13.70
CA ASP A 264 -3.19 20.49 12.89
C ASP A 264 -4.26 19.71 13.65
N PHE A 265 -4.94 20.35 14.60
CA PHE A 265 -5.99 19.70 15.41
C PHE A 265 -7.30 19.67 14.61
N ASP A 266 -7.64 18.51 14.06
CA ASP A 266 -8.85 18.29 13.26
C ASP A 266 -10.11 18.19 14.12
N ASP A 267 -10.01 17.53 15.29
CA ASP A 267 -11.14 17.13 16.10
C ASP A 267 -11.08 17.61 17.55
N ALA A 268 -12.26 17.85 18.12
CA ALA A 268 -12.46 18.11 19.54
C ALA A 268 -13.61 17.26 20.06
N VAL A 269 -13.45 16.71 21.26
CA VAL A 269 -14.38 15.73 21.85
C VAL A 269 -14.92 16.20 23.20
N PHE A 270 -16.17 15.81 23.48
CA PHE A 270 -16.85 16.03 24.76
C PHE A 270 -17.82 14.88 25.01
N ALA A 271 -17.99 14.49 26.28
CA ALA A 271 -19.04 13.55 26.65
C ALA A 271 -19.73 13.93 27.97
N GLU A 272 -21.02 13.61 28.05
CA GLU A 272 -21.81 13.77 29.27
C GLU A 272 -22.78 12.60 29.48
N ARG A 273 -23.10 12.31 30.75
CA ARG A 273 -24.08 11.26 31.07
C ARG A 273 -25.49 11.73 30.72
N VAL A 274 -26.24 10.88 30.03
CA VAL A 274 -27.67 11.08 29.75
C VAL A 274 -28.47 9.83 30.10
N ARG A 275 -29.80 9.91 30.04
CA ARG A 275 -30.65 8.73 30.30
C ARG A 275 -30.37 7.60 29.28
N GLY A 276 -29.90 6.47 29.80
CA GLY A 276 -29.64 5.25 29.03
C GLY A 276 -28.28 5.19 28.32
N GLY A 277 -27.33 6.04 28.71
CA GLY A 277 -25.96 6.04 28.17
C GLY A 277 -25.32 7.42 28.25
N TRP A 278 -24.69 7.87 27.16
CA TRP A 278 -23.96 9.14 27.09
C TRP A 278 -24.31 9.91 25.82
N ARG A 279 -24.18 11.23 25.90
CA ARG A 279 -24.05 12.10 24.74
C ARG A 279 -22.55 12.22 24.45
N LEU A 280 -22.16 11.95 23.20
CA LEU A 280 -20.81 12.11 22.69
C LEU A 280 -20.85 13.16 21.59
N VAL A 281 -20.11 14.26 21.76
CA VAL A 281 -19.99 15.32 20.78
C VAL A 281 -18.61 15.24 20.15
N VAL A 282 -18.56 15.11 18.83
CA VAL A 282 -17.33 15.14 18.02
C VAL A 282 -17.42 16.35 17.10
N ALA A 283 -16.62 17.38 17.37
CA ALA A 283 -16.58 18.61 16.58
C ALA A 283 -15.35 18.59 15.67
N ILE A 284 -15.56 18.64 14.35
CA ILE A 284 -14.48 18.57 13.36
C ILE A 284 -14.29 19.93 12.70
N ALA A 285 -13.05 20.34 12.45
CA ALA A 285 -12.69 21.56 11.73
C ALA A 285 -13.48 21.72 10.42
N ASP A 286 -14.16 22.86 10.23
CA ASP A 286 -14.97 23.12 9.05
C ASP A 286 -14.11 23.62 7.87
N VAL A 287 -13.28 22.73 7.32
CA VAL A 287 -12.39 23.06 6.19
C VAL A 287 -13.19 23.42 4.94
N ALA A 288 -14.35 22.79 4.72
CA ALA A 288 -15.26 23.10 3.61
C ALA A 288 -15.82 24.54 3.64
N HIS A 289 -15.79 25.20 4.81
CA HIS A 289 -16.07 26.63 4.89
C HIS A 289 -15.05 27.47 4.12
N TYR A 290 -13.76 27.14 4.24
CA TYR A 290 -12.67 27.93 3.67
C TYR A 290 -12.24 27.45 2.28
N VAL A 291 -12.28 26.14 2.03
CA VAL A 291 -11.84 25.51 0.77
C VAL A 291 -13.05 25.22 -0.11
N LYS A 292 -13.43 26.21 -0.93
CA LYS A 292 -14.59 26.11 -1.83
C LYS A 292 -14.29 25.24 -3.06
N PRO A 293 -15.27 24.46 -3.56
CA PRO A 293 -15.13 23.72 -4.82
C PRO A 293 -14.57 24.61 -5.94
N ASP A 294 -13.68 24.05 -6.76
CA ASP A 294 -13.03 24.72 -7.89
C ASP A 294 -12.21 25.97 -7.55
N SER A 295 -11.98 26.26 -6.27
CA SER A 295 -11.01 27.29 -5.87
C SER A 295 -9.57 26.81 -6.13
N PRO A 296 -8.58 27.72 -6.19
CA PRO A 296 -7.17 27.33 -6.25
C PRO A 296 -6.76 26.40 -5.10
N LEU A 297 -7.28 26.66 -3.89
CA LEU A 297 -7.05 25.83 -2.71
C LEU A 297 -7.60 24.41 -2.89
N ASP A 298 -8.81 24.29 -3.43
CA ASP A 298 -9.46 23.01 -3.66
C ASP A 298 -8.74 22.16 -4.71
N ARG A 299 -8.40 22.73 -5.87
CA ARG A 299 -7.65 22.01 -6.90
C ARG A 299 -6.30 21.52 -6.40
N CYS A 300 -5.60 22.34 -5.62
CA CYS A 300 -4.32 21.95 -5.03
C CYS A 300 -4.49 20.87 -3.95
N ALA A 301 -5.53 20.98 -3.10
CA ALA A 301 -5.85 19.95 -2.11
C ALA A 301 -6.24 18.62 -2.78
N TRP A 302 -6.99 18.65 -3.88
CA TRP A 302 -7.32 17.48 -4.69
C TRP A 302 -6.05 16.85 -5.29
N GLU A 303 -5.17 17.64 -5.92
CA GLU A 303 -3.91 17.16 -6.51
C GLU A 303 -3.00 16.48 -5.48
N ARG A 304 -2.92 17.05 -4.27
CA ARG A 304 -2.15 16.50 -3.14
C ARG A 304 -2.84 15.27 -2.54
N GLY A 305 -4.17 15.30 -2.42
CA GLY A 305 -5.05 14.27 -1.89
C GLY A 305 -4.98 14.09 -0.37
N ASN A 306 -3.77 14.11 0.21
CA ASN A 306 -3.54 14.01 1.64
C ASN A 306 -2.18 14.60 2.05
N SER A 307 -2.01 14.90 3.34
CA SER A 307 -0.70 15.26 3.90
C SER A 307 0.22 14.04 3.94
N VAL A 308 1.54 14.25 3.82
CA VAL A 308 2.59 13.23 3.96
C VAL A 308 3.37 13.51 5.24
N TYR A 309 3.35 12.56 6.19
CA TYR A 309 4.07 12.67 7.46
C TYR A 309 5.40 11.93 7.36
N LEU A 310 6.49 12.64 7.54
CA LEU A 310 7.86 12.11 7.55
C LEU A 310 8.48 12.31 8.94
N PRO A 311 9.52 11.52 9.30
CA PRO A 311 10.16 11.65 10.61
C PRO A 311 10.66 13.06 10.97
N ASP A 312 11.07 13.86 9.99
CA ASP A 312 11.62 15.21 10.21
C ASP A 312 10.62 16.35 9.91
N ARG A 313 9.59 16.13 9.09
CA ARG A 313 8.64 17.17 8.65
C ARG A 313 7.32 16.61 8.12
N VAL A 314 6.36 17.50 7.90
CA VAL A 314 5.10 17.20 7.21
C VAL A 314 5.06 17.96 5.88
N VAL A 315 4.64 17.27 4.80
CA VAL A 315 4.24 17.92 3.54
C VAL A 315 2.71 18.04 3.56
N PRO A 316 2.16 19.23 3.85
CA PRO A 316 0.73 19.33 4.14
C PRO A 316 -0.12 19.35 2.85
N MET A 317 -1.35 18.88 2.97
CA MET A 317 -2.38 19.00 1.93
C MET A 317 -2.81 20.46 1.73
N LEU A 318 -2.90 21.22 2.81
CA LEU A 318 -3.37 22.61 2.83
C LEU A 318 -2.25 23.57 3.31
N PRO A 319 -2.24 24.83 2.84
CA PRO A 319 -1.32 25.85 3.34
C PRO A 319 -1.44 26.05 4.86
N GLU A 320 -0.33 26.40 5.52
CA GLU A 320 -0.27 26.54 6.98
C GLU A 320 -1.28 27.54 7.55
N ALA A 321 -1.62 28.59 6.79
CA ALA A 321 -2.64 29.57 7.17
C ALA A 321 -4.01 28.91 7.47
N LEU A 322 -4.31 27.78 6.81
CA LEU A 322 -5.48 26.96 7.09
C LEU A 322 -5.16 25.84 8.09
N SER A 323 -4.19 24.99 7.76
CA SER A 323 -3.96 23.74 8.51
C SER A 323 -3.51 23.96 9.95
N ASN A 324 -2.61 24.92 10.19
CA ASN A 324 -2.13 25.28 11.54
C ASN A 324 -2.84 26.53 12.10
N GLY A 325 -3.58 27.25 11.27
CA GLY A 325 -4.23 28.51 11.60
C GLY A 325 -5.73 28.37 11.82
N LEU A 326 -6.51 28.75 10.79
CA LEU A 326 -7.97 28.91 10.88
C LEU A 326 -8.73 27.60 11.12
N CYS A 327 -8.24 26.47 10.59
CA CYS A 327 -8.92 25.18 10.72
C CYS A 327 -8.51 24.46 12.01
N SER A 328 -7.24 24.57 12.43
CA SER A 328 -6.76 23.92 13.65
C SER A 328 -7.55 24.38 14.87
N LEU A 329 -8.11 23.43 15.62
CA LEU A 329 -8.97 23.65 16.79
C LEU A 329 -8.19 24.09 18.05
N ARG A 330 -7.38 25.14 17.91
CA ARG A 330 -6.50 25.68 18.96
C ARG A 330 -7.29 26.07 20.22
N PRO A 331 -6.71 25.86 21.42
CA PRO A 331 -7.37 26.16 22.67
C PRO A 331 -7.65 27.66 22.82
N HIS A 332 -8.75 27.97 23.49
CA HIS A 332 -9.23 29.31 23.86
C HIS A 332 -9.56 30.26 22.70
N GLU A 333 -9.55 29.79 21.46
CA GLU A 333 -9.92 30.59 20.30
C GLU A 333 -11.22 30.09 19.64
N PRO A 334 -12.10 30.99 19.15
CA PRO A 334 -13.27 30.57 18.37
C PRO A 334 -12.88 29.89 17.06
N ARG A 335 -13.53 28.75 16.76
CA ARG A 335 -13.31 27.95 15.55
C ARG A 335 -14.61 27.46 14.95
N LEU A 336 -14.65 27.41 13.61
CA LEU A 336 -15.78 26.87 12.87
C LEU A 336 -15.66 25.36 12.77
N THR A 337 -16.76 24.66 13.05
CA THR A 337 -16.78 23.20 13.05
C THR A 337 -18.04 22.66 12.39
N LEU A 338 -17.93 21.44 11.89
CA LEU A 338 -19.03 20.56 11.56
C LEU A 338 -19.09 19.48 12.65
N VAL A 339 -20.21 19.40 13.35
CA VAL A 339 -20.35 18.58 14.57
C VAL A 339 -21.16 17.33 14.26
N CYS A 340 -20.70 16.20 14.80
CA CYS A 340 -21.49 14.98 14.97
C CYS A 340 -21.85 14.82 16.46
N ASP A 341 -23.12 15.01 16.80
CA ASP A 341 -23.64 14.85 18.17
C ASP A 341 -24.39 13.53 18.27
N MET A 342 -23.93 12.63 19.12
CA MET A 342 -24.36 11.22 19.17
C MET A 342 -24.90 10.83 20.54
N LYS A 343 -25.92 9.97 20.55
CA LYS A 343 -26.36 9.24 21.75
C LYS A 343 -25.85 7.80 21.73
N VAL A 344 -24.85 7.53 22.56
CA VAL A 344 -24.24 6.21 22.77
C VAL A 344 -24.91 5.51 23.95
N THR A 345 -25.31 4.26 23.78
CA THR A 345 -25.91 3.45 24.86
C THR A 345 -24.84 2.85 25.77
N GLU A 346 -25.26 2.32 26.92
CA GLU A 346 -24.39 1.56 27.83
C GLU A 346 -23.73 0.33 27.19
N ARG A 347 -24.23 -0.14 26.04
CA ARG A 347 -23.67 -1.24 25.24
C ARG A 347 -22.88 -0.77 24.02
N GLY A 348 -22.51 0.51 23.94
CA GLY A 348 -21.71 1.06 22.84
C GLY A 348 -22.45 1.27 21.51
N ASN A 349 -23.78 1.10 21.46
CA ASN A 349 -24.54 1.33 20.23
C ASN A 349 -24.95 2.81 20.11
N VAL A 350 -24.78 3.40 18.93
CA VAL A 350 -25.29 4.74 18.60
C VAL A 350 -26.75 4.66 18.17
N THR A 351 -27.63 5.22 19.00
CA THR A 351 -29.09 5.15 18.80
C THR A 351 -29.70 6.37 18.12
N ARG A 352 -29.06 7.54 18.27
CA ARG A 352 -29.44 8.79 17.63
C ARG A 352 -28.17 9.57 17.35
N PHE A 353 -28.19 10.35 16.27
CA PHE A 353 -27.14 11.31 15.99
C PHE A 353 -27.72 12.49 15.19
N GLU A 354 -27.04 13.62 15.22
CA GLU A 354 -27.36 14.81 14.44
C GLU A 354 -26.07 15.44 13.91
N PHE A 355 -26.14 16.03 12.71
CA PHE A 355 -25.07 16.84 12.15
C PHE A 355 -25.50 18.30 12.10
N TYR A 356 -24.62 19.21 12.51
CA TYR A 356 -24.88 20.65 12.43
C TYR A 356 -23.59 21.46 12.39
N GLU A 357 -23.68 22.68 11.86
CA GLU A 357 -22.57 23.63 11.84
C GLU A 357 -22.51 24.41 13.15
N ALA A 358 -21.32 24.50 13.76
CA ALA A 358 -21.13 25.13 15.06
C ALA A 358 -19.91 26.05 15.12
N VAL A 359 -19.92 26.94 16.12
CA VAL A 359 -18.74 27.66 16.60
C VAL A 359 -18.35 27.08 17.96
N ILE A 360 -17.12 26.60 18.08
CA ILE A 360 -16.58 26.09 19.34
C ILE A 360 -15.46 27.01 19.84
N ARG A 361 -15.08 26.81 21.08
CA ARG A 361 -13.80 27.25 21.63
C ARG A 361 -13.25 26.07 22.41
N SER A 362 -12.17 25.44 21.93
CA SER A 362 -11.55 24.34 22.67
C SER A 362 -11.09 24.85 24.04
N TRP A 363 -11.44 24.16 25.12
CA TRP A 363 -11.08 24.58 26.48
C TRP A 363 -9.64 24.23 26.80
N GLN A 364 -9.14 23.10 26.30
CA GLN A 364 -7.78 22.63 26.56
C GLN A 364 -7.25 21.86 25.36
N ARG A 365 -5.94 21.99 25.11
CA ARG A 365 -5.18 21.05 24.27
C ARG A 365 -4.56 20.02 25.20
N LEU A 366 -5.04 18.78 25.12
CA LEU A 366 -4.48 17.65 25.85
C LEU A 366 -3.63 16.81 24.91
N THR A 367 -2.74 16.02 25.50
CA THR A 367 -1.91 15.06 24.77
C THR A 367 -2.26 13.65 25.16
N TYR A 368 -1.97 12.67 24.29
CA TYR A 368 -2.22 11.26 24.61
C TYR A 368 -1.54 10.83 25.92
N ASN A 369 -0.38 11.40 26.26
CA ASN A 369 0.30 11.14 27.53
C ASN A 369 -0.50 11.68 28.71
N ARG A 370 -0.96 12.93 28.64
CA ARG A 370 -1.76 13.57 29.70
C ARG A 370 -3.11 12.87 29.91
N VAL A 371 -3.74 12.41 28.83
CA VAL A 371 -4.99 11.64 28.94
C VAL A 371 -4.71 10.25 29.50
N GLN A 372 -3.60 9.61 29.15
CA GLN A 372 -3.22 8.35 29.78
C GLN A 372 -2.96 8.53 31.29
N GLU A 373 -2.27 9.59 31.70
CA GLU A 373 -2.10 9.93 33.14
C GLU A 373 -3.46 10.04 33.84
N PHE A 374 -4.44 10.67 33.19
CA PHE A 374 -5.80 10.77 33.70
C PHE A 374 -6.47 9.39 33.83
N LEU A 375 -6.36 8.52 32.83
CA LEU A 375 -6.93 7.16 32.86
C LEU A 375 -6.29 6.31 33.97
N ASP A 376 -4.98 6.47 34.19
CA ASP A 376 -4.24 5.71 35.20
C ASP A 376 -4.51 6.21 36.63
N ALA A 377 -4.58 7.54 36.83
CA ALA A 377 -4.68 8.17 38.15
C ALA A 377 -6.11 8.61 38.54
N GLY A 378 -7.04 8.65 37.58
CA GLY A 378 -8.42 9.16 37.74
C GLY A 378 -8.54 10.68 37.87
N ALA A 379 -7.43 11.42 37.74
CA ALA A 379 -7.40 12.86 37.87
C ALA A 379 -6.31 13.53 37.05
N LEU A 380 -6.58 14.77 36.65
CA LEU A 380 -5.67 15.64 35.94
C LEU A 380 -5.85 17.07 36.48
N ASP A 381 -4.78 17.85 36.50
CA ASP A 381 -4.85 19.28 36.83
C ASP A 381 -5.40 20.06 35.63
N VAL A 382 -6.73 20.12 35.54
CA VAL A 382 -7.56 20.80 34.54
C VAL A 382 -8.87 21.25 35.19
N GLU A 383 -9.67 22.05 34.49
CA GLU A 383 -10.99 22.48 34.95
C GLU A 383 -11.91 21.30 35.29
N SER A 384 -12.77 21.46 36.30
CA SER A 384 -13.59 20.37 36.84
C SER A 384 -14.57 19.78 35.83
N GLU A 385 -15.06 20.61 34.92
CA GLU A 385 -15.96 20.29 33.82
C GLU A 385 -15.25 19.46 32.75
N VAL A 386 -14.00 19.81 32.44
CA VAL A 386 -13.13 19.04 31.54
C VAL A 386 -12.84 17.67 32.16
N GLN A 387 -12.45 17.63 33.43
CA GLN A 387 -12.20 16.37 34.13
C GLN A 387 -13.45 15.48 34.19
N THR A 388 -14.63 16.06 34.36
CA THR A 388 -15.90 15.32 34.34
C THR A 388 -16.21 14.77 32.94
N SER A 389 -16.00 15.57 31.90
CA SER A 389 -16.10 15.12 30.50
C SER A 389 -15.14 13.97 30.20
N LEU A 390 -13.89 14.03 30.66
CA LEU A 390 -12.90 12.96 30.49
C LEU A 390 -13.34 11.63 31.14
N LYS A 391 -13.94 11.67 32.34
CA LYS A 391 -14.54 10.47 32.98
C LYS A 391 -15.66 9.87 32.13
N HIS A 392 -16.44 10.72 31.48
CA HIS A 392 -17.51 10.25 30.59
C HIS A 392 -16.96 9.73 29.26
N LEU A 393 -15.90 10.34 28.71
CA LEU A 393 -15.22 9.85 27.51
C LEU A 393 -14.60 8.48 27.74
N GLU A 394 -13.97 8.24 28.90
CA GLU A 394 -13.47 6.92 29.31
C GLU A 394 -14.60 5.87 29.34
N ALA A 395 -15.74 6.20 29.95
CA ALA A 395 -16.89 5.29 30.00
C ALA A 395 -17.47 5.00 28.60
N VAL A 396 -17.52 6.02 27.73
CA VAL A 396 -17.93 5.86 26.33
C VAL A 396 -16.94 4.97 25.57
N TYR A 397 -15.64 5.17 25.75
CA TYR A 397 -14.58 4.34 25.16
C TYR A 397 -14.78 2.87 25.50
N HIS A 398 -14.94 2.52 26.78
CA HIS A 398 -15.15 1.13 27.17
C HIS A 398 -16.41 0.52 26.54
N ALA A 399 -17.51 1.28 26.48
CA ALA A 399 -18.75 0.80 25.86
C ALA A 399 -18.58 0.58 24.35
N LEU A 400 -17.95 1.52 23.63
CA LEU A 400 -17.68 1.40 22.19
C LEU A 400 -16.72 0.23 21.89
N ARG A 401 -15.70 0.05 22.74
CA ARG A 401 -14.73 -1.03 22.63
C ARG A 401 -15.39 -2.40 22.76
N GLU A 402 -16.25 -2.59 23.77
CA GLU A 402 -17.01 -3.82 23.95
C GLU A 402 -17.89 -4.13 22.72
N ALA A 403 -18.55 -3.11 22.15
CA ALA A 403 -19.34 -3.26 20.94
C ALA A 403 -18.48 -3.63 19.71
N ARG A 404 -17.26 -3.10 19.61
CA ARG A 404 -16.30 -3.42 18.55
C ARG A 404 -15.81 -4.87 18.64
N GLU A 405 -15.48 -5.34 19.84
CA GLU A 405 -15.07 -6.72 20.10
C GLU A 405 -16.21 -7.71 19.82
N ALA A 406 -17.43 -7.41 20.27
CA ALA A 406 -18.59 -8.25 20.00
C ALA A 406 -18.88 -8.42 18.49
N ARG A 407 -18.60 -7.36 17.70
CA ARG A 407 -18.72 -7.36 16.24
C ARG A 407 -17.60 -8.16 15.53
N GLY A 408 -16.49 -8.43 16.22
CA GLY A 408 -15.35 -9.18 15.68
C GLY A 408 -14.48 -8.34 14.75
N ALA A 409 -14.33 -7.03 15.04
CA ALA A 409 -13.39 -6.20 14.32
C ALA A 409 -11.94 -6.67 14.56
N LEU A 410 -11.12 -6.56 13.53
CA LEU A 410 -9.70 -6.90 13.63
C LEU A 410 -8.96 -5.74 14.29
N ASP A 411 -8.25 -6.06 15.36
CA ASP A 411 -7.43 -5.11 16.10
C ASP A 411 -6.05 -5.72 16.25
N PHE A 412 -5.05 -5.04 15.68
CA PHE A 412 -3.66 -5.44 15.73
C PHE A 412 -2.92 -4.41 16.56
N ASP A 413 -2.08 -4.88 17.48
CA ASP A 413 -1.01 -4.04 17.98
C ASP A 413 0.06 -3.97 16.88
N SER A 414 0.45 -2.75 16.49
CA SER A 414 1.40 -2.59 15.40
C SER A 414 2.81 -2.95 15.89
N HIS A 415 3.53 -3.77 15.12
CA HIS A 415 4.96 -4.02 15.33
C HIS A 415 5.78 -2.91 14.66
N GLU A 416 5.55 -1.68 15.13
CA GLU A 416 6.12 -0.47 14.58
C GLU A 416 7.11 0.18 15.55
N ALA A 417 7.97 1.04 15.01
CA ALA A 417 8.94 1.78 15.80
C ALA A 417 8.96 3.26 15.41
N VAL A 418 9.18 4.12 16.39
CA VAL A 418 9.43 5.55 16.23
C VAL A 418 10.92 5.79 16.22
N LEU A 419 11.36 6.63 15.27
CA LEU A 419 12.75 7.08 15.18
C LEU A 419 12.95 8.33 16.03
N GLU A 420 13.88 8.27 16.99
CA GLU A 420 14.39 9.47 17.66
C GLU A 420 15.49 10.08 16.79
N LEU A 421 15.28 11.28 16.29
CA LEU A 421 16.26 12.00 15.48
C LEU A 421 17.06 13.00 16.32
N ARG A 422 18.38 13.02 16.12
CA ARG A 422 19.30 14.05 16.62
C ARG A 422 20.17 14.54 15.46
N ASP A 423 20.19 15.85 15.25
CA ASP A 423 20.94 16.50 14.16
C ASP A 423 20.63 15.90 12.77
N GLY A 424 19.40 15.43 12.55
CA GLY A 424 18.96 14.81 11.30
C GLY A 424 19.31 13.32 11.13
N HIS A 425 19.95 12.70 12.12
CA HIS A 425 20.30 11.27 12.12
C HIS A 425 19.52 10.50 13.19
N VAL A 426 19.34 9.20 12.98
CA VAL A 426 18.69 8.33 13.98
C VAL A 426 19.63 8.17 15.18
N ALA A 427 19.17 8.62 16.35
CA ALA A 427 19.86 8.42 17.62
C ALA A 427 19.43 7.09 18.27
N ALA A 428 18.13 6.80 18.21
CA ALA A 428 17.54 5.59 18.79
C ALA A 428 16.25 5.20 18.05
N ILE A 429 15.89 3.91 18.18
CA ILE A 429 14.66 3.33 17.64
C ILE A 429 13.85 2.82 18.84
N HIS A 430 12.62 3.33 18.99
CA HIS A 430 11.75 3.00 20.12
C HIS A 430 10.49 2.28 19.63
N PRO A 431 9.99 1.24 20.32
CA PRO A 431 8.71 0.63 19.97
C PRO A 431 7.57 1.64 20.10
N VAL A 432 6.65 1.64 19.13
CA VAL A 432 5.38 2.36 19.27
C VAL A 432 4.54 1.65 20.33
N THR A 433 4.00 2.41 21.29
CA THR A 433 3.04 1.87 22.27
C THR A 433 1.68 2.54 22.07
N ARG A 434 0.69 1.78 21.58
CA ARG A 434 -0.69 2.25 21.44
C ARG A 434 -1.40 2.22 22.79
N LYS A 435 -1.38 3.36 23.47
CA LYS A 435 -2.05 3.62 24.76
C LYS A 435 -3.58 3.65 24.66
N ASP A 436 -4.29 3.47 25.77
CA ASP A 436 -5.76 3.56 25.83
C ASP A 436 -6.27 4.96 25.47
N ALA A 437 -5.49 6.01 25.76
CA ALA A 437 -5.79 7.36 25.28
C ALA A 437 -5.92 7.46 23.74
N HIS A 438 -5.09 6.73 22.98
CA HIS A 438 -5.23 6.68 21.51
C HIS A 438 -6.52 5.94 21.13
N ARG A 439 -6.76 4.79 21.76
CA ARG A 439 -7.94 3.95 21.49
C ARG A 439 -9.25 4.70 21.79
N LEU A 440 -9.29 5.52 22.83
CA LEU A 440 -10.43 6.36 23.18
C LEU A 440 -10.82 7.30 22.03
N ILE A 441 -9.85 8.03 21.48
CA ILE A 441 -10.09 8.93 20.35
C ILE A 441 -10.46 8.15 19.09
N GLU A 442 -9.75 7.06 18.80
CA GLU A 442 -10.04 6.21 17.63
C GLU A 442 -11.48 5.70 17.64
N GLU A 443 -12.00 5.20 18.77
CA GLU A 443 -13.38 4.71 18.86
C GLU A 443 -14.41 5.85 18.70
N ALA A 444 -14.14 7.04 19.26
CA ALA A 444 -14.98 8.21 19.06
C ALA A 444 -15.04 8.64 17.59
N MET A 445 -13.89 8.65 16.90
CA MET A 445 -13.80 8.98 15.48
C MET A 445 -14.48 7.92 14.61
N ILE A 446 -14.29 6.63 14.89
CA ILE A 446 -14.98 5.53 14.18
C ILE A 446 -16.50 5.69 14.32
N ALA A 447 -17.01 6.02 15.51
CA ALA A 447 -18.44 6.25 15.72
C ALA A 447 -18.96 7.43 14.88
N ALA A 448 -18.25 8.55 14.85
CA ALA A 448 -18.61 9.72 14.03
C ALA A 448 -18.58 9.40 12.52
N ASN A 449 -17.55 8.68 12.07
CA ASN A 449 -17.40 8.21 10.69
C ASN A 449 -18.56 7.29 10.24
N VAL A 450 -19.01 6.38 11.11
CA VAL A 450 -20.20 5.55 10.85
C VAL A 450 -21.47 6.39 10.81
N CYS A 451 -21.61 7.40 11.68
CA CYS A 451 -22.76 8.30 11.65
C CYS A 451 -22.81 9.13 10.37
N ALA A 452 -21.66 9.60 9.86
CA ALA A 452 -21.58 10.31 8.59
C ALA A 452 -22.09 9.44 7.43
N ALA A 453 -21.68 8.17 7.40
CA ALA A 453 -22.17 7.21 6.42
C ALA A 453 -23.68 6.99 6.52
N ARG A 454 -24.19 6.74 7.74
CA ARG A 454 -25.63 6.57 7.97
C ARG A 454 -26.44 7.80 7.58
N PHE A 455 -25.91 9.00 7.84
CA PHE A 455 -26.57 10.25 7.48
C PHE A 455 -26.71 10.37 5.96
N LEU A 456 -25.62 10.31 5.21
CA LEU A 456 -25.63 10.50 3.75
C LEU A 456 -26.41 9.40 3.02
N GLU A 457 -26.37 8.16 3.50
CA GLU A 457 -27.24 7.09 3.00
C GLU A 457 -28.73 7.40 3.20
N SER A 458 -29.11 7.91 4.39
CA SER A 458 -30.51 8.18 4.72
C SER A 458 -31.13 9.32 3.91
N VAL A 459 -30.30 10.24 3.41
CA VAL A 459 -30.72 11.36 2.55
C VAL A 459 -30.39 11.12 1.07
N GLU A 460 -29.96 9.91 0.72
CA GLU A 460 -29.62 9.47 -0.64
C GLU A 460 -28.64 10.40 -1.37
N ARG A 461 -27.65 10.93 -0.64
CA ARG A 461 -26.65 11.85 -1.20
C ARG A 461 -25.40 11.10 -1.70
N PRO A 462 -24.88 11.45 -2.88
CA PRO A 462 -23.60 10.91 -3.35
C PRO A 462 -22.47 11.20 -2.34
N ALA A 463 -21.66 10.20 -2.04
CA ALA A 463 -20.59 10.28 -1.04
C ALA A 463 -19.43 9.35 -1.40
N LEU A 464 -18.27 9.58 -0.77
CA LEU A 464 -17.13 8.64 -0.83
C LEU A 464 -17.13 7.75 0.42
N TYR A 465 -17.15 6.45 0.21
CA TYR A 465 -16.96 5.45 1.25
C TYR A 465 -15.49 5.04 1.33
N ARG A 466 -15.03 4.69 2.54
CA ARG A 466 -13.76 4.01 2.77
C ARG A 466 -14.03 2.52 2.73
N VAL A 467 -13.88 1.93 1.56
CA VAL A 467 -14.17 0.53 1.28
C VAL A 467 -12.95 -0.33 1.61
N HIS A 468 -13.18 -1.45 2.28
CA HIS A 468 -12.17 -2.48 2.50
C HIS A 468 -12.81 -3.84 2.23
N GLU A 469 -12.57 -4.37 1.03
CA GLU A 469 -13.10 -5.66 0.60
C GLU A 469 -12.37 -6.83 1.31
N PRO A 470 -13.01 -8.00 1.44
CA PRO A 470 -12.37 -9.18 2.00
C PRO A 470 -11.09 -9.58 1.23
N PRO A 471 -10.13 -10.26 1.89
CA PRO A 471 -8.95 -10.83 1.25
C PRO A 471 -9.26 -11.73 0.04
N ASP A 472 -8.36 -11.75 -0.93
CA ASP A 472 -8.45 -12.70 -2.05
C ASP A 472 -8.27 -14.15 -1.57
N ALA A 473 -8.79 -15.10 -2.35
CA ALA A 473 -8.79 -16.53 -2.00
C ALA A 473 -7.37 -17.08 -1.70
N ASP A 474 -6.37 -16.67 -2.49
CA ASP A 474 -4.99 -17.12 -2.32
C ASP A 474 -4.38 -16.62 -1.02
N LYS A 475 -4.57 -15.33 -0.69
CA LYS A 475 -4.09 -14.73 0.58
C LYS A 475 -4.78 -15.37 1.78
N THR A 476 -6.08 -15.62 1.65
CA THR A 476 -6.91 -16.31 2.64
C THR A 476 -6.36 -17.71 2.94
N GLU A 477 -6.00 -18.48 1.92
CA GLU A 477 -5.45 -19.82 2.08
C GLU A 477 -4.04 -19.80 2.66
N GLN A 478 -3.19 -18.84 2.27
CA GLN A 478 -1.88 -18.64 2.89
C GLN A 478 -2.00 -18.33 4.40
N LEU A 479 -2.92 -17.45 4.80
CA LEU A 479 -3.14 -17.16 6.22
C LEU A 479 -3.64 -18.41 6.97
N ARG A 480 -4.56 -19.17 6.38
CA ARG A 480 -5.05 -20.43 6.97
C ARG A 480 -3.92 -21.43 7.20
N GLN A 481 -2.98 -21.54 6.26
CA GLN A 481 -1.80 -22.40 6.40
C GLN A 481 -0.86 -21.90 7.50
N ALA A 482 -0.61 -20.59 7.57
CA ALA A 482 0.21 -19.99 8.63
C ALA A 482 -0.39 -20.23 10.03
N LEU A 483 -1.70 -19.99 10.20
CA LEU A 483 -2.39 -20.25 11.47
C LEU A 483 -2.39 -21.74 11.82
N ALA A 484 -2.57 -22.62 10.84
CA ALA A 484 -2.48 -24.07 11.06
C ALA A 484 -1.08 -24.50 11.52
N PHE A 485 -0.02 -23.87 11.01
CA PHE A 485 1.34 -24.06 11.50
C PHE A 485 1.50 -23.64 12.97
N ALA A 486 0.82 -22.57 13.39
CA ALA A 486 0.76 -22.14 14.78
C ALA A 486 -0.09 -23.05 15.69
N GLY A 487 -0.79 -24.03 15.12
CA GLY A 487 -1.68 -24.95 15.83
C GLY A 487 -3.17 -24.57 15.80
N VAL A 488 -3.54 -23.50 15.10
CA VAL A 488 -4.93 -23.02 15.00
C VAL A 488 -5.52 -23.40 13.63
N ARG A 489 -6.44 -24.36 13.61
CA ARG A 489 -7.06 -24.82 12.36
C ARG A 489 -8.39 -24.10 12.14
N LEU A 490 -8.47 -23.37 11.03
CA LEU A 490 -9.72 -22.75 10.59
C LEU A 490 -10.48 -23.66 9.65
N ALA A 491 -11.81 -23.63 9.76
CA ALA A 491 -12.70 -24.30 8.82
C ALA A 491 -12.49 -23.78 7.40
N ARG A 492 -12.85 -24.61 6.41
CA ARG A 492 -12.94 -24.18 5.02
C ARG A 492 -14.16 -23.29 4.84
N GLY A 493 -14.05 -22.28 3.99
CA GLY A 493 -15.09 -21.30 3.71
C GLY A 493 -14.57 -19.87 3.81
N ASP A 494 -15.51 -18.93 3.83
CA ASP A 494 -15.22 -17.51 3.88
C ASP A 494 -14.46 -17.15 5.16
N MET A 495 -13.39 -16.39 4.98
CA MET A 495 -12.61 -15.89 6.10
C MET A 495 -13.22 -14.57 6.54
N THR A 496 -14.07 -14.64 7.57
CA THR A 496 -14.68 -13.45 8.15
C THR A 496 -13.71 -12.76 9.13
N PRO A 497 -13.87 -11.44 9.38
CA PRO A 497 -13.04 -10.74 10.36
C PRO A 497 -13.11 -11.40 11.75
N LYS A 498 -14.30 -11.80 12.17
CA LYS A 498 -14.51 -12.50 13.43
C LYS A 498 -13.77 -13.83 13.51
N LEU A 499 -13.78 -14.62 12.43
CA LEU A 499 -13.03 -15.89 12.39
C LEU A 499 -11.53 -15.67 12.58
N VAL A 500 -10.97 -14.64 11.94
CA VAL A 500 -9.54 -14.29 12.09
C VAL A 500 -9.25 -13.75 13.49
N HIS A 501 -10.12 -12.91 14.04
CA HIS A 501 -10.03 -12.40 15.41
C HIS A 501 -10.00 -13.55 16.44
N ASP A 502 -10.95 -14.49 16.34
CA ASP A 502 -11.04 -15.65 17.23
C ASP A 502 -9.81 -16.56 17.08
N ALA A 503 -9.28 -16.69 15.86
CA ALA A 503 -8.07 -17.46 15.58
C ALA A 503 -6.82 -16.87 16.23
N LEU A 504 -6.64 -15.56 16.13
CA LEU A 504 -5.52 -14.84 16.76
C LEU A 504 -5.63 -14.85 18.28
N THR A 505 -6.85 -14.76 18.82
CA THR A 505 -7.10 -14.88 20.26
C THR A 505 -6.69 -16.26 20.79
N GLN A 506 -6.93 -17.34 20.04
CA GLN A 506 -6.49 -18.69 20.40
C GLN A 506 -4.97 -18.86 20.47
N LEU A 507 -4.19 -17.95 19.89
CA LEU A 507 -2.73 -17.98 19.98
C LEU A 507 -2.21 -17.59 21.37
N GLY A 508 -3.03 -16.94 22.21
CA GLY A 508 -2.64 -16.52 23.57
C GLY A 508 -1.44 -15.57 23.59
N ASP A 509 -0.57 -15.71 24.59
CA ASP A 509 0.60 -14.83 24.81
C ASP A 509 1.91 -15.40 24.26
N ARG A 510 1.83 -16.20 23.19
CA ARG A 510 3.01 -16.79 22.57
C ARG A 510 3.96 -15.70 22.02
N PRO A 511 5.29 -15.88 22.13
CA PRO A 511 6.26 -14.84 21.75
C PRO A 511 6.29 -14.53 20.25
N ASP A 512 5.80 -15.45 19.41
CA ASP A 512 5.72 -15.34 17.95
C ASP A 512 4.34 -14.89 17.45
N ARG A 513 3.41 -14.52 18.35
CA ARG A 513 2.03 -14.12 17.99
C ARG A 513 1.98 -12.98 16.99
N TRP A 514 2.79 -11.95 17.23
CA TRP A 514 2.84 -10.73 16.42
C TRP A 514 3.17 -11.04 14.95
N ILE A 515 3.88 -12.13 14.67
CA ILE A 515 4.18 -12.56 13.30
C ILE A 515 2.89 -12.98 12.58
N PHE A 516 2.00 -13.71 13.27
CA PHE A 516 0.71 -14.13 12.71
C PHE A 516 -0.27 -12.98 12.60
N GLU A 517 -0.23 -12.01 13.51
CA GLU A 517 -0.97 -10.75 13.40
C GLU A 517 -0.51 -9.95 12.18
N MET A 518 0.80 -9.85 11.96
CA MET A 518 1.37 -9.22 10.77
C MET A 518 1.02 -9.97 9.48
N LEU A 519 1.03 -11.31 9.47
CA LEU A 519 0.57 -12.10 8.32
C LEU A 519 -0.93 -11.92 8.07
N ALA A 520 -1.74 -11.82 9.12
CA ALA A 520 -3.16 -11.53 8.99
C ALA A 520 -3.37 -10.15 8.36
N LEU A 521 -2.66 -9.12 8.82
CA LEU A 521 -2.67 -7.78 8.22
C LEU A 521 -2.25 -7.81 6.75
N ARG A 522 -1.14 -8.49 6.41
CA ARG A 522 -0.65 -8.62 5.02
C ARG A 522 -1.58 -9.42 4.10
N SER A 523 -2.42 -10.29 4.66
CA SER A 523 -3.43 -11.01 3.89
C SER A 523 -4.59 -10.11 3.44
N MET A 524 -4.79 -8.97 4.12
CA MET A 524 -5.88 -8.06 3.80
C MET A 524 -5.69 -7.33 2.48
N ASN A 525 -6.80 -6.89 1.92
CA ASN A 525 -6.79 -5.99 0.78
C ASN A 525 -6.60 -4.55 1.28
N GLN A 526 -5.95 -3.72 0.47
CA GLN A 526 -5.82 -2.30 0.82
C GLN A 526 -7.19 -1.64 0.74
N ALA A 527 -7.52 -0.81 1.73
CA ALA A 527 -8.74 -0.03 1.69
C ALA A 527 -8.61 1.10 0.64
N VAL A 528 -9.72 1.42 -0.03
CA VAL A 528 -9.80 2.41 -1.11
C VAL A 528 -10.99 3.34 -0.91
N TYR A 529 -10.98 4.48 -1.58
CA TYR A 529 -12.13 5.38 -1.65
C TYR A 529 -12.95 5.05 -2.89
N ALA A 530 -14.25 4.79 -2.70
CA ALA A 530 -15.17 4.45 -3.76
C ALA A 530 -16.56 5.05 -3.51
N PRO A 531 -17.34 5.38 -4.55
CA PRO A 531 -18.68 5.90 -4.39
C PRO A 531 -19.70 4.81 -3.99
N GLU A 532 -19.47 3.54 -4.36
CA GLU A 532 -20.30 2.45 -3.87
C GLU A 532 -19.86 1.96 -2.50
N ASN A 533 -20.82 1.77 -1.59
CA ASN A 533 -20.56 1.15 -0.31
C ASN A 533 -20.43 -0.38 -0.47
N LYS A 534 -19.25 -0.92 -0.14
CA LYS A 534 -18.97 -2.38 -0.08
C LYS A 534 -18.55 -2.85 1.32
N GLY A 535 -18.78 -2.02 2.35
CA GLY A 535 -18.37 -2.28 3.72
C GLY A 535 -16.87 -2.15 3.97
N HIS A 536 -16.50 -2.42 5.22
CA HIS A 536 -15.11 -2.33 5.70
C HIS A 536 -14.73 -3.58 6.49
N TYR A 537 -14.11 -4.54 5.81
CA TYR A 537 -13.71 -5.85 6.32
C TYR A 537 -12.94 -5.76 7.65
N GLY A 538 -11.83 -5.01 7.69
CA GLY A 538 -10.99 -4.94 8.90
C GLY A 538 -11.68 -4.37 10.15
N LEU A 539 -12.70 -3.52 9.97
CA LEU A 539 -13.45 -2.92 11.09
C LEU A 539 -14.75 -3.69 11.39
N ALA A 540 -15.03 -4.73 10.59
CA ALA A 540 -16.28 -5.46 10.57
C ALA A 540 -17.51 -4.53 10.48
N LEU A 541 -17.46 -3.50 9.63
CA LEU A 541 -18.54 -2.52 9.46
C LEU A 541 -19.21 -2.68 8.09
N GLU A 542 -20.54 -2.56 8.05
CA GLU A 542 -21.30 -2.54 6.78
C GLU A 542 -21.10 -1.27 5.98
N ARG A 543 -20.71 -0.18 6.65
CA ARG A 543 -20.56 1.15 6.07
C ARG A 543 -19.53 1.93 6.85
N TYR A 544 -18.65 2.61 6.14
CA TYR A 544 -17.61 3.43 6.74
C TYR A 544 -17.15 4.49 5.74
N MET A 545 -16.99 5.72 6.21
CA MET A 545 -16.39 6.82 5.45
C MET A 545 -15.52 7.65 6.37
N HIS A 546 -14.56 8.36 5.81
CA HIS A 546 -13.73 9.27 6.60
C HIS A 546 -14.39 10.67 6.64
N PHE A 547 -14.57 11.20 7.85
CA PHE A 547 -15.18 12.50 8.15
C PHE A 547 -14.34 13.35 9.11
N THR A 548 -13.45 12.73 9.88
CA THR A 548 -12.83 13.30 11.07
C THR A 548 -11.45 13.94 10.86
N SER A 549 -10.93 14.03 9.64
CA SER A 549 -9.60 14.61 9.37
C SER A 549 -9.50 15.45 8.08
N PRO A 550 -10.40 16.43 7.84
CA PRO A 550 -10.44 17.22 6.62
C PRO A 550 -9.25 18.18 6.43
N ILE A 551 -8.45 18.49 7.46
CA ILE A 551 -7.24 19.32 7.30
C ILE A 551 -6.17 18.58 6.49
N ARG A 552 -6.10 17.26 6.64
CA ARG A 552 -5.03 16.41 6.09
C ARG A 552 -5.52 15.36 5.10
N ARG A 553 -6.82 15.22 4.88
CA ARG A 553 -7.39 14.25 3.94
C ARG A 553 -8.51 14.85 3.10
N TYR A 554 -8.36 14.79 1.78
CA TYR A 554 -9.33 15.34 0.83
C TYR A 554 -10.66 14.55 0.83
N ALA A 555 -10.62 13.24 1.10
CA ALA A 555 -11.82 12.42 1.24
C ALA A 555 -12.80 13.00 2.27
N ASP A 556 -12.30 13.37 3.45
CA ASP A 556 -13.08 13.98 4.53
C ASP A 556 -13.65 15.33 4.11
N LEU A 557 -12.89 16.14 3.36
CA LEU A 557 -13.37 17.41 2.78
C LEU A 557 -14.55 17.19 1.81
N VAL A 558 -14.52 16.14 0.99
CA VAL A 558 -15.63 15.77 0.10
C VAL A 558 -16.86 15.36 0.93
N VAL A 559 -16.67 14.54 1.97
CA VAL A 559 -17.76 14.14 2.88
C VAL A 559 -18.37 15.35 3.60
N HIS A 560 -17.54 16.30 4.06
CA HIS A 560 -18.02 17.55 4.67
C HIS A 560 -18.91 18.36 3.71
N ARG A 561 -18.55 18.44 2.43
CA ARG A 561 -19.36 19.11 1.40
C ARG A 561 -20.71 18.41 1.22
N ALA A 562 -20.72 17.08 1.14
CA ALA A 562 -21.95 16.30 1.04
C ALA A 562 -22.87 16.51 2.24
N ILE A 563 -22.34 16.47 3.46
CA ILE A 563 -23.11 16.71 4.69
C ILE A 563 -23.68 18.12 4.69
N LYS A 564 -22.86 19.13 4.42
CA LYS A 564 -23.31 20.54 4.43
C LYS A 564 -24.34 20.82 3.35
N ALA A 565 -24.18 20.26 2.15
CA ALA A 565 -25.19 20.37 1.11
C ALA A 565 -26.52 19.74 1.57
N ALA A 566 -26.49 18.57 2.22
CA ALA A 566 -27.68 17.94 2.77
C ALA A 566 -28.35 18.80 3.88
N LEU A 567 -27.57 19.42 4.76
CA LEU A 567 -28.10 20.27 5.85
C LEU A 567 -28.82 21.53 5.34
N HIS A 568 -28.45 22.01 4.15
CA HIS A 568 -29.03 23.21 3.53
C HIS A 568 -29.92 22.90 2.33
N ASP A 569 -30.37 21.65 2.19
CA ASP A 569 -31.17 21.15 1.05
C ASP A 569 -30.57 21.47 -0.34
N GLY A 570 -29.24 21.62 -0.41
CA GLY A 570 -28.48 21.97 -1.60
C GLY A 570 -27.93 20.77 -2.38
N ASP A 571 -27.25 21.05 -3.49
CA ASP A 571 -26.47 20.09 -4.26
C ASP A 571 -24.99 20.16 -3.83
N PRO A 572 -24.33 19.04 -3.50
CA PRO A 572 -22.89 19.03 -3.22
C PRO A 572 -22.01 19.49 -4.39
N GLY A 573 -22.54 19.54 -5.61
CA GLY A 573 -21.83 20.01 -6.81
C GLY A 573 -20.94 18.94 -7.45
N PHE A 574 -21.16 17.67 -7.12
CA PHE A 574 -20.46 16.53 -7.73
C PHE A 574 -21.39 15.32 -7.90
N GLY A 575 -21.16 14.56 -8.98
CA GLY A 575 -21.88 13.33 -9.30
C GLY A 575 -21.04 12.07 -9.12
N MET A 576 -21.64 10.91 -9.36
CA MET A 576 -21.02 9.59 -9.18
C MET A 576 -19.75 9.41 -10.01
N ASP A 577 -19.71 9.87 -11.27
CA ASP A 577 -18.53 9.76 -12.14
C ASP A 577 -17.33 10.55 -11.59
N TRP A 578 -17.60 11.74 -11.05
CA TRP A 578 -16.57 12.56 -10.41
C TRP A 578 -16.07 11.91 -9.12
N LEU A 579 -16.97 11.29 -8.34
CA LEU A 579 -16.61 10.57 -7.13
C LEU A 579 -15.78 9.32 -7.43
N ALA A 580 -16.11 8.56 -8.48
CA ALA A 580 -15.32 7.41 -8.92
C ALA A 580 -13.89 7.84 -9.29
N THR A 581 -13.77 8.84 -10.15
CA THR A 581 -12.48 9.39 -10.59
C THR A 581 -11.68 9.95 -9.40
N THR A 582 -12.34 10.70 -8.51
CA THR A 582 -11.70 11.28 -7.33
C THR A 582 -11.30 10.20 -6.33
N GLY A 583 -12.13 9.18 -6.12
CA GLY A 583 -11.85 8.04 -5.24
C GLY A 583 -10.61 7.28 -5.68
N GLU A 584 -10.48 6.99 -6.98
CA GLU A 584 -9.28 6.38 -7.56
C GLU A 584 -8.04 7.25 -7.36
N HIS A 585 -8.15 8.55 -7.67
CA HIS A 585 -7.06 9.51 -7.54
C HIS A 585 -6.55 9.61 -6.10
N ILE A 586 -7.43 9.90 -5.13
CA ILE A 586 -7.00 10.07 -3.73
C ILE A 586 -6.56 8.76 -3.08
N SER A 587 -7.07 7.60 -3.54
CA SER A 587 -6.52 6.29 -3.16
C SER A 587 -5.09 6.12 -3.67
N ALA A 588 -4.79 6.60 -4.89
CA ALA A 588 -3.45 6.56 -5.45
C ALA A 588 -2.48 7.55 -4.77
N THR A 589 -2.95 8.73 -4.36
CA THR A 589 -2.14 9.68 -3.59
C THR A 589 -1.85 9.17 -2.18
N GLU A 590 -2.81 8.49 -1.53
CA GLU A 590 -2.63 7.87 -0.21
C GLU A 590 -1.55 6.80 -0.26
N ARG A 591 -1.62 5.88 -1.24
CA ARG A 591 -0.58 4.87 -1.48
C ARG A 591 0.79 5.49 -1.76
N ARG A 592 0.83 6.59 -2.52
CA ARG A 592 2.06 7.34 -2.80
C ARG A 592 2.66 7.91 -1.52
N ALA A 593 1.84 8.54 -0.67
CA ALA A 593 2.28 9.13 0.59
C ALA A 593 2.81 8.06 1.56
N GLU A 594 2.10 6.93 1.68
CA GLU A 594 2.51 5.79 2.50
C GLU A 594 3.84 5.21 2.02
N ALA A 595 3.99 4.99 0.71
CA ALA A 595 5.24 4.49 0.12
C ALA A 595 6.44 5.41 0.42
N VAL A 596 6.25 6.74 0.37
CA VAL A 596 7.29 7.70 0.73
C VAL A 596 7.61 7.62 2.23
N ALA A 597 6.60 7.67 3.10
CA ALA A 597 6.80 7.64 4.55
C ALA A 597 7.51 6.36 5.01
N TRP A 598 7.07 5.19 4.52
CA TRP A 598 7.68 3.91 4.80
C TRP A 598 9.08 3.79 4.19
N GLY A 599 9.28 4.35 3.00
CA GLY A 599 10.60 4.40 2.37
C GLY A 599 11.59 5.20 3.20
N VAL A 600 11.20 6.37 3.73
CA VAL A 600 12.07 7.22 4.55
C VAL A 600 12.38 6.53 5.88
N ASP A 601 11.37 5.96 6.54
CA ASP A 601 11.55 5.18 7.76
C ASP A 601 12.52 4.01 7.55
N GLY A 602 12.29 3.19 6.51
CA GLY A 602 13.15 2.06 6.17
C GLY A 602 14.57 2.47 5.80
N TRP A 603 14.73 3.56 5.04
CA TRP A 603 16.04 4.13 4.70
C TRP A 603 16.80 4.50 5.97
N LEU A 604 16.18 5.28 6.87
CA LEU A 604 16.80 5.74 8.10
C LEU A 604 17.18 4.60 9.05
N LYS A 605 16.33 3.58 9.16
CA LYS A 605 16.65 2.36 9.92
C LYS A 605 17.83 1.60 9.30
N CYS A 606 17.90 1.51 7.97
CA CYS A 606 19.04 0.92 7.28
C CYS A 606 20.33 1.71 7.51
N GLU A 607 20.31 3.06 7.42
CA GLU A 607 21.47 3.89 7.74
C GLU A 607 21.97 3.64 9.16
N TYR A 608 21.05 3.62 10.13
CA TYR A 608 21.37 3.37 11.54
C TYR A 608 22.03 2.00 11.78
N VAL A 609 21.55 0.95 11.08
CA VAL A 609 22.12 -0.40 11.17
C VAL A 609 23.44 -0.52 10.39
N GLY A 610 23.61 0.26 9.31
CA GLY A 610 24.80 0.23 8.45
C GLY A 610 26.11 0.59 9.17
N GLU A 611 26.06 1.35 10.26
CA GLU A 611 27.24 1.65 11.10
C GLU A 611 27.82 0.40 11.80
N ARG A 612 27.09 -0.72 11.77
CA ARG A 612 27.41 -1.97 12.46
C ARG A 612 27.68 -3.13 11.50
N ILE A 613 28.05 -2.83 10.26
CA ILE A 613 28.44 -3.88 9.29
C ILE A 613 29.59 -4.70 9.87
N GLY A 614 29.44 -6.03 9.85
CA GLY A 614 30.35 -6.99 10.46
C GLY A 614 29.87 -7.54 11.82
N ASP A 615 28.96 -6.84 12.51
CA ASP A 615 28.44 -7.27 13.80
C ASP A 615 27.42 -8.42 13.67
N GLU A 616 27.24 -9.16 14.76
CA GLU A 616 26.26 -10.24 14.88
C GLU A 616 25.05 -9.85 15.71
N PHE A 617 23.87 -10.23 15.24
CA PHE A 617 22.58 -9.87 15.81
C PHE A 617 21.72 -11.10 16.02
N ASP A 618 20.87 -11.05 17.04
CA ASP A 618 19.74 -11.96 17.16
C ASP A 618 18.62 -11.48 16.24
N GLY A 619 18.01 -12.40 15.51
CA GLY A 619 16.92 -12.09 14.62
C GLY A 619 15.88 -13.20 14.56
N VAL A 620 14.70 -12.84 14.04
CA VAL A 620 13.56 -13.73 13.93
C VAL A 620 13.19 -13.88 12.47
N VAL A 621 12.95 -15.12 12.03
CA VAL A 621 12.51 -15.40 10.66
C VAL A 621 11.07 -14.88 10.47
N MET A 622 10.95 -13.84 9.65
CA MET A 622 9.68 -13.19 9.30
C MET A 622 9.05 -13.72 8.02
N GLY A 623 9.87 -14.34 7.17
CA GLY A 623 9.43 -14.90 5.90
C GLY A 623 10.40 -15.94 5.38
N VAL A 624 9.85 -16.93 4.70
CA VAL A 624 10.61 -18.02 4.08
C VAL A 624 10.22 -18.08 2.62
N THR A 625 11.21 -18.02 1.74
CA THR A 625 11.03 -18.17 0.29
C THR A 625 11.87 -19.33 -0.22
N ASP A 626 11.77 -19.63 -1.51
CA ASP A 626 12.63 -20.60 -2.19
C ASP A 626 14.08 -20.14 -2.34
N PHE A 627 14.33 -18.82 -2.32
CA PHE A 627 15.68 -18.24 -2.46
C PHE A 627 16.32 -17.77 -1.15
N GLY A 628 15.62 -17.81 -0.01
CA GLY A 628 16.22 -17.42 1.27
C GLY A 628 15.25 -17.23 2.43
N LEU A 629 15.77 -16.60 3.48
CA LEU A 629 15.05 -16.26 4.72
C LEU A 629 15.07 -14.75 4.91
N PHE A 630 13.91 -14.15 5.14
CA PHE A 630 13.81 -12.77 5.63
C PHE A 630 13.86 -12.79 7.15
N VAL A 631 14.89 -12.16 7.71
CA VAL A 631 15.18 -12.14 9.14
C VAL A 631 15.09 -10.70 9.62
N GLU A 632 14.25 -10.46 10.61
CA GLU A 632 14.20 -9.16 11.28
C GLU A 632 15.21 -9.11 12.42
N LEU A 633 16.01 -8.04 12.45
CA LEU A 633 17.00 -7.79 13.48
C LEU A 633 16.32 -7.24 14.74
N THR A 634 16.47 -7.97 15.85
CA THR A 634 15.78 -7.66 17.12
C THR A 634 16.15 -6.27 17.62
N GLY A 635 15.15 -5.43 17.92
CA GLY A 635 15.34 -4.06 18.42
C GLY A 635 15.63 -3.01 17.35
N PHE A 636 15.91 -3.41 16.10
CA PHE A 636 16.15 -2.48 14.99
C PHE A 636 14.97 -2.37 14.04
N TYR A 637 14.05 -3.35 14.03
CA TYR A 637 12.88 -3.38 13.14
C TYR A 637 13.30 -3.30 11.65
N VAL A 638 14.47 -3.85 11.33
CA VAL A 638 15.05 -3.93 9.99
C VAL A 638 15.06 -5.38 9.54
N GLN A 639 14.54 -5.62 8.34
CA GLN A 639 14.54 -6.94 7.72
C GLN A 639 15.71 -7.07 6.75
N GLY A 640 16.51 -8.11 6.93
CA GLY A 640 17.56 -8.50 6.01
C GLY A 640 17.33 -9.88 5.40
N LEU A 641 18.01 -10.14 4.29
CA LEU A 641 17.92 -11.40 3.57
C LEU A 641 19.14 -12.27 3.89
N VAL A 642 18.88 -13.48 4.38
CA VAL A 642 19.85 -14.58 4.35
C VAL A 642 19.56 -15.37 3.07
N HIS A 643 20.43 -15.24 2.07
CA HIS A 643 20.28 -15.97 0.82
C HIS A 643 20.47 -17.48 1.04
N ILE A 644 19.80 -18.31 0.23
CA ILE A 644 19.82 -19.78 0.39
C ILE A 644 21.24 -20.38 0.29
N SER A 645 22.15 -19.75 -0.48
CA SER A 645 23.56 -20.15 -0.57
C SER A 645 24.29 -20.03 0.77
N GLU A 646 23.82 -19.15 1.65
CA GLU A 646 24.46 -18.82 2.92
C GLU A 646 23.95 -19.69 4.08
N LEU A 647 22.99 -20.59 3.83
CA LEU A 647 22.45 -21.51 4.85
C LEU A 647 23.36 -22.72 5.14
N GLY A 648 24.44 -22.87 4.37
CA GLY A 648 25.46 -23.92 4.50
C GLY A 648 25.55 -24.84 3.28
N GLN A 649 26.32 -25.92 3.39
CA GLN A 649 26.63 -26.81 2.25
C GLN A 649 25.54 -27.84 1.90
N ASP A 650 24.30 -27.63 2.34
CA ASP A 650 23.18 -28.55 2.07
C ASP A 650 22.29 -28.01 0.94
N TYR A 651 21.55 -28.91 0.29
CA TYR A 651 20.53 -28.51 -0.67
C TYR A 651 19.22 -28.30 0.10
N PHE A 652 18.76 -27.05 0.16
CA PHE A 652 17.53 -26.70 0.85
C PHE A 652 16.35 -26.65 -0.14
N ARG A 653 15.24 -27.28 0.23
CA ARG A 653 13.99 -27.22 -0.53
C ARG A 653 12.92 -26.52 0.27
N TYR A 654 12.23 -25.60 -0.40
CA TYR A 654 11.06 -24.95 0.15
C TYR A 654 9.88 -25.90 0.18
N ASN A 655 9.31 -26.09 1.36
CA ASN A 655 8.09 -26.84 1.57
C ASN A 655 6.95 -25.85 1.80
N GLN A 656 6.14 -25.64 0.76
CA GLN A 656 5.01 -24.70 0.76
C GLN A 656 4.00 -25.00 1.87
N SER A 657 3.65 -26.28 2.09
CA SER A 657 2.64 -26.67 3.08
C SER A 657 3.02 -26.37 4.54
N SER A 658 4.32 -26.32 4.82
CA SER A 658 4.84 -26.03 6.16
C SER A 658 5.54 -24.67 6.25
N MET A 659 5.60 -23.92 5.14
CA MET A 659 6.34 -22.66 5.01
C MET A 659 7.76 -22.76 5.59
N THR A 660 8.47 -23.86 5.28
CA THR A 660 9.84 -24.10 5.80
C THR A 660 10.84 -24.42 4.69
N LEU A 661 12.08 -23.97 4.86
CA LEU A 661 13.23 -24.48 4.11
C LEU A 661 13.80 -25.67 4.85
N VAL A 662 13.91 -26.80 4.15
CA VAL A 662 14.39 -28.07 4.71
C VAL A 662 15.61 -28.55 3.95
N GLY A 663 16.71 -28.77 4.67
CA GLY A 663 17.94 -29.33 4.11
C GLY A 663 17.79 -30.83 3.86
N GLU A 664 18.06 -31.28 2.64
CA GLU A 664 17.86 -32.68 2.22
C GLU A 664 18.77 -33.65 2.99
N LYS A 665 20.04 -33.29 3.22
CA LYS A 665 21.02 -34.17 3.88
C LYS A 665 21.07 -33.95 5.38
N SER A 666 21.05 -32.69 5.82
CA SER A 666 21.22 -32.30 7.21
C SER A 666 19.93 -32.42 8.02
N GLY A 667 18.77 -32.40 7.35
CA GLY A 667 17.46 -32.31 7.99
C GLY A 667 17.25 -31.03 8.80
N ARG A 668 18.10 -30.01 8.62
CA ARG A 668 17.92 -28.69 9.24
C ARG A 668 16.68 -28.04 8.66
N ARG A 669 15.89 -27.41 9.51
CA ARG A 669 14.67 -26.71 9.13
C ARG A 669 14.72 -25.27 9.60
N PHE A 670 14.29 -24.38 8.73
CA PHE A 670 14.07 -22.97 9.01
C PHE A 670 12.62 -22.67 8.68
N GLY A 671 11.88 -22.20 9.67
CA GLY A 671 10.49 -21.81 9.54
C GLY A 671 10.23 -20.43 10.13
N LEU A 672 9.02 -19.94 9.90
CA LEU A 672 8.51 -18.72 10.50
C LEU A 672 8.68 -18.73 12.03
N GLY A 673 9.14 -17.62 12.59
CA GLY A 673 9.34 -17.45 14.04
C GLY A 673 10.60 -18.13 14.60
N ASP A 674 11.40 -18.79 13.78
CA ASP A 674 12.68 -19.33 14.25
C ASP A 674 13.64 -18.18 14.62
N ALA A 675 14.24 -18.28 15.80
CA ALA A 675 15.31 -17.39 16.23
C ALA A 675 16.64 -17.83 15.60
N LEU A 676 17.35 -16.87 15.01
CA LEU A 676 18.64 -17.03 14.35
C LEU A 676 19.66 -16.03 14.90
N ARG A 677 20.93 -16.42 14.85
CA ARG A 677 22.06 -15.50 14.97
C ARG A 677 22.58 -15.22 13.56
N VAL A 678 22.61 -13.95 13.17
CA VAL A 678 23.00 -13.51 11.83
C VAL A 678 24.08 -12.44 11.90
N ARG A 679 24.94 -12.37 10.88
CA ARG A 679 25.94 -11.30 10.73
C ARG A 679 25.51 -10.34 9.64
N LEU A 680 25.62 -9.05 9.91
CA LEU A 680 25.37 -8.00 8.92
C LEU A 680 26.54 -7.88 7.95
N VAL A 681 26.28 -7.96 6.64
CA VAL A 681 27.34 -7.94 5.61
C VAL A 681 27.32 -6.68 4.77
N ASP A 682 26.15 -6.28 4.30
CA ASP A 682 26.00 -5.13 3.42
C ASP A 682 24.65 -4.46 3.69
N VAL A 683 24.64 -3.14 3.58
CA VAL A 683 23.43 -2.32 3.71
C VAL A 683 23.42 -1.26 2.63
N GLN A 684 22.32 -1.20 1.89
CA GLN A 684 22.08 -0.20 0.86
C GLN A 684 20.77 0.52 1.19
N PRO A 685 20.83 1.62 1.98
CA PRO A 685 19.65 2.29 2.50
C PRO A 685 18.70 2.79 1.40
N ALA A 686 19.26 3.34 0.32
CA ALA A 686 18.52 3.92 -0.79
C ALA A 686 17.53 2.95 -1.45
N VAL A 687 17.86 1.66 -1.46
CA VAL A 687 17.04 0.58 -2.03
C VAL A 687 16.47 -0.36 -0.97
N GLY A 688 16.68 -0.07 0.31
CA GLY A 688 16.20 -0.86 1.45
C GLY A 688 16.76 -2.29 1.50
N LYS A 689 17.99 -2.51 1.00
CA LYS A 689 18.60 -3.85 0.94
C LYS A 689 19.54 -4.05 2.11
N VAL A 690 19.36 -5.16 2.83
CA VAL A 690 20.23 -5.61 3.92
C VAL A 690 20.59 -7.07 3.71
N ASP A 691 21.88 -7.35 3.52
CA ASP A 691 22.40 -8.71 3.31
C ASP A 691 22.92 -9.28 4.63
N LEU A 692 22.50 -10.50 4.94
CA LEU A 692 22.82 -11.20 6.17
C LEU A 692 23.46 -12.55 5.90
N LEU A 693 24.40 -12.95 6.77
CA LEU A 693 24.94 -14.30 6.81
C LEU A 693 24.41 -15.06 8.03
N LEU A 694 24.10 -16.33 7.84
CA LEU A 694 23.74 -17.20 8.96
C LEU A 694 24.99 -17.53 9.78
N VAL A 695 24.98 -17.18 11.07
CA VAL A 695 26.02 -17.59 12.02
C VAL A 695 25.58 -18.85 12.75
N GLN A 696 24.37 -18.84 13.31
CA GLN A 696 23.81 -19.97 14.06
C GLN A 696 22.29 -20.03 13.91
N GLY A 697 21.75 -21.25 13.85
CA GLY A 697 20.30 -21.47 13.83
C GLY A 697 19.87 -22.68 13.01
N GLY A 698 18.56 -22.88 12.90
CA GLY A 698 17.95 -24.01 12.20
C GLY A 698 17.76 -25.23 13.11
N LYS A 699 16.52 -25.64 13.29
CA LYS A 699 16.16 -26.79 14.12
C LYS A 699 16.52 -28.08 13.39
N ARG A 700 17.30 -28.97 14.03
CA ARG A 700 17.46 -30.36 13.57
C ARG A 700 16.25 -31.18 14.00
N ARG A 701 15.88 -32.19 13.21
CA ARG A 701 14.82 -33.15 13.57
C ARG A 701 15.19 -33.86 14.88
N GLY A 702 14.69 -33.36 16.00
CA GLY A 702 14.62 -34.14 17.24
C GLY A 702 13.61 -35.26 17.02
N ARG A 703 14.01 -36.51 17.33
CA ARG A 703 13.06 -37.47 17.88
C ARG A 703 12.33 -36.71 18.99
N GLN A 704 11.03 -36.45 18.84
CA GLN A 704 10.20 -36.37 20.03
C GLN A 704 10.43 -37.72 20.73
N ALA A 705 11.19 -37.70 21.83
CA ALA A 705 10.98 -38.72 22.82
C ALA A 705 9.49 -38.61 23.17
N PRO A 706 8.72 -39.71 23.14
CA PRO A 706 7.35 -39.65 23.61
C PRO A 706 7.42 -39.08 25.02
N GLU A 707 6.72 -37.97 25.24
CA GLU A 707 6.49 -37.44 26.56
C GLU A 707 6.00 -38.62 27.41
N ALA A 708 6.82 -39.02 28.38
CA ALA A 708 6.49 -40.15 29.23
C ALA A 708 5.13 -39.82 29.85
N ALA A 709 4.12 -40.64 29.56
CA ALA A 709 2.81 -40.52 30.15
C ALA A 709 2.97 -40.31 31.67
N PRO A 710 2.25 -39.35 32.28
CA PRO A 710 2.36 -39.13 33.70
C PRO A 710 2.08 -40.45 34.42
N ALA A 711 3.02 -40.86 35.28
CA ALA A 711 2.85 -42.04 36.10
C ALA A 711 1.52 -41.93 36.87
N PRO A 712 0.70 -42.98 36.92
CA PRO A 712 -0.55 -42.93 37.65
C PRO A 712 -0.25 -42.63 39.13
N ALA A 713 -0.98 -41.66 39.67
CA ALA A 713 -0.87 -41.26 41.08
C ALA A 713 -0.98 -42.48 42.00
N PRO A 714 -0.22 -42.52 43.12
CA PRO A 714 -0.30 -43.62 44.06
C PRO A 714 -1.74 -43.75 44.58
N SER A 715 -2.32 -44.93 44.35
CA SER A 715 -3.64 -45.33 44.82
C SER A 715 -3.79 -45.02 46.30
N GLY A 716 -4.76 -44.15 46.63
CA GLY A 716 -5.13 -43.82 47.99
C GLY A 716 -5.47 -45.05 48.83
N GLU A 717 -5.12 -44.95 50.10
CA GLU A 717 -5.35 -45.92 51.15
C GLU A 717 -6.79 -46.45 51.19
N ARG A 718 -6.89 -47.78 51.28
CA ARG A 718 -8.14 -48.51 51.52
C ARG A 718 -8.64 -48.19 52.94
N VAL A 719 -9.77 -47.48 53.03
CA VAL A 719 -10.59 -47.43 54.24
C VAL A 719 -11.31 -48.77 54.43
N PRO A 720 -11.20 -49.45 55.59
CA PRO A 720 -11.84 -50.75 55.80
C PRO A 720 -13.34 -50.59 56.10
N ARG A 721 -14.17 -51.35 55.37
CA ARG A 721 -15.62 -51.48 55.60
C ARG A 721 -15.90 -52.10 56.96
N ARG A 722 -16.51 -51.33 57.87
CA ARG A 722 -17.13 -51.80 59.12
C ARG A 722 -18.39 -52.62 58.80
N ARG A 723 -18.39 -53.90 59.19
CA ARG A 723 -19.58 -54.75 59.31
C ARG A 723 -20.52 -54.18 60.38
N LYS A 724 -21.77 -53.87 60.04
CA LYS A 724 -22.88 -53.83 61.00
C LYS A 724 -23.63 -55.16 60.96
N ARG A 725 -23.62 -55.85 62.10
CA ARG A 725 -24.55 -56.91 62.47
C ARG A 725 -25.75 -56.25 63.14
N ARG A 726 -26.94 -56.69 62.73
CA ARG A 726 -28.28 -56.43 63.27
C ARG A 726 -28.83 -55.02 63.08
#